data_AF-D3DJP9-F1
#
_entry.id   AF-D3DJP9-F1
#
_cell.length_a   1.000
_cell.length_b   1.000
_cell.length_c   1.000
_cell.angle_alpha   90.00
_cell.angle_beta   90.00
_cell.angle_gamma   90.00
#
_symmetry.space_group_name_H-M   'P 1'
#
loop_
_entity.id
_entity.type
_entity.pdbx_description
1 polymer ?
#
loop_
_entity_poly.entity_id
_entity_poly.type
_entity_poly.pdbx_seq_one_letter_code
_entity_poly.pdbx_strand_id
1 'polypeptide(L)'
;MWRVVYTGQRPHYENIALDRIMLDLKAEGKIPNTIRFLQFKPECVLIGFHQSVEEEVRVDYTQREGIQVGRRITGGGAIYFDETQIGWEVIADIRDVDAKNFEELTAMICRAVAKGLRKLGIKADFRPRNDIEVEGRKISGTGGVFEGNAFLYQGTILMDFNVERMLKSLQIPVEKLTSKGIKSAEDRVEWVKRVLGYLPPKEEVFEALLRGISEELGINYQWGNLTEEELELLDSKRDYYKSDEWIYHVKSAVKDQDTLFGIHRCPGGTFRVSAKIDTRTKVLQQVIINGDFFVKPQRIIYDLEAYLKHTPIDNLESRIREFFKDRDWEGLNLSAEDFVDAILFPLRKAEGLQLGIEKKRLNNIIASIGGGLIENIEKAKVMLLPYCAKPRWCDYRHLDDCGECGGCTVGDAYRLAYQKGMIPITITSFELLRDTLLWCAQNGYTYIGHCCYEFYEKRYEIFAKASKEGAKGVLLDIVGTTCYSLGVEEEERAYHGEFTVELDLIKEDMQSIMSAKPDVEAPDKKEVKRDFDFSPHFLDFKPPYYKKPKAAPTPEEDMTRTSMQKEVFKGEATIGEEAVSFKEAVKLLVKWIKESKNPTLVIGPLLFWDWKEKELLEKGEVLRRLIEKVGRFNVKVMPDYRPKLKKYDPTVEMDPPNPHHAVLYGKHDLTLLVGVHCYRTDFVIRLLKKHTDTKVVALCGLYGHPTADLSTSFTDAQKLEEILKML
;
A
#
# COMPACT_ATOMS: atom_id res chain seq x y z
N MET A 1 -14.98 -17.54 48.62
CA MET A 1 -13.82 -16.66 48.88
C MET A 1 -12.79 -16.94 47.79
N TRP A 2 -12.34 -15.91 47.08
CA TRP A 2 -11.31 -16.02 46.03
C TRP A 2 -9.93 -15.74 46.63
N ARG A 3 -8.89 -16.38 46.10
CA ARG A 3 -7.50 -16.15 46.53
C ARG A 3 -6.91 -14.98 45.75
N VAL A 4 -6.14 -14.12 46.40
CA VAL A 4 -5.31 -13.09 45.74
C VAL A 4 -3.84 -13.41 45.97
N VAL A 5 -3.03 -13.39 44.92
CA VAL A 5 -1.58 -13.58 45.02
C VAL A 5 -0.84 -12.48 44.26
N TYR A 6 0.32 -12.09 44.75
CA TYR A 6 1.30 -11.29 44.00
C TYR A 6 2.57 -12.11 43.83
N THR A 7 2.96 -12.39 42.60
CA THR A 7 4.09 -13.29 42.30
C THR A 7 5.42 -12.56 42.13
N GLY A 8 5.43 -11.22 42.25
CA GLY A 8 6.65 -10.42 42.14
C GLY A 8 7.06 -10.11 40.70
N GLN A 9 8.30 -9.64 40.56
CA GLN A 9 8.99 -9.50 39.28
C GLN A 9 9.67 -10.82 38.93
N ARG A 10 9.35 -11.40 37.77
CA ARG A 10 9.89 -12.69 37.31
C ARG A 10 10.26 -12.63 35.82
N PRO A 11 11.20 -13.48 35.37
CA PRO A 11 11.46 -13.61 33.94
C PRO A 11 10.24 -14.21 33.22
N HIS A 12 10.13 -13.99 31.91
CA HIS A 12 8.91 -14.36 31.18
C HIS A 12 8.53 -15.83 31.34
N TYR A 13 9.51 -16.74 31.25
CA TYR A 13 9.25 -18.17 31.26
C TYR A 13 8.66 -18.68 32.59
N GLU A 14 8.95 -18.03 33.73
CA GLU A 14 8.33 -18.38 35.01
C GLU A 14 6.88 -17.90 35.11
N ASN A 15 6.61 -16.65 34.69
CA ASN A 15 5.25 -16.13 34.67
C ASN A 15 4.36 -16.96 33.73
N ILE A 16 4.83 -17.26 32.51
CA ILE A 16 4.07 -18.08 31.56
C ILE A 16 3.90 -19.52 32.06
N ALA A 17 4.89 -20.09 32.74
CA ALA A 17 4.73 -21.40 33.37
C ALA A 17 3.62 -21.37 34.42
N LEU A 18 3.60 -20.36 35.30
CA LEU A 18 2.55 -20.18 36.29
C LEU A 18 1.18 -19.97 35.64
N ASP A 19 1.07 -19.28 34.49
CA ASP A 19 -0.20 -19.13 33.77
C ASP A 19 -0.80 -20.48 33.45
N ARG A 20 0.01 -21.38 32.87
CA ARG A 20 -0.47 -22.71 32.50
C ARG A 20 -0.74 -23.57 33.72
N ILE A 21 0.16 -23.55 34.70
CA ILE A 21 0.03 -24.35 35.93
C ILE A 21 -1.27 -23.98 36.67
N MET A 22 -1.52 -22.70 36.89
CA MET A 22 -2.70 -22.26 37.63
C MET A 22 -3.99 -22.54 36.84
N LEU A 23 -3.95 -22.39 35.50
CA LEU A 23 -5.09 -22.77 34.66
C LEU A 23 -5.40 -24.27 34.75
N ASP A 24 -4.37 -25.12 34.64
CA ASP A 24 -4.48 -26.58 34.75
C ASP A 24 -5.05 -27.00 36.11
N LEU A 25 -4.43 -26.52 37.18
CA LEU A 25 -4.85 -26.85 38.55
C LEU A 25 -6.27 -26.33 38.83
N LYS A 26 -6.66 -25.19 38.25
CA LYS A 26 -8.03 -24.68 38.37
C LYS A 26 -9.02 -25.56 37.60
N ALA A 27 -8.67 -26.03 36.41
CA ALA A 27 -9.48 -26.96 35.62
C ALA A 27 -9.66 -28.30 36.35
N GLU A 28 -8.65 -28.76 37.06
CA GLU A 28 -8.67 -29.95 37.91
C GLU A 28 -9.37 -29.74 39.27
N GLY A 29 -9.74 -28.50 39.60
CA GLY A 29 -10.38 -28.15 40.88
C GLY A 29 -9.44 -28.19 42.09
N LYS A 30 -8.12 -28.19 41.88
CA LYS A 30 -7.09 -28.27 42.93
C LYS A 30 -6.76 -26.92 43.59
N ILE A 31 -7.05 -25.81 42.91
CA ILE A 31 -6.88 -24.45 43.47
C ILE A 31 -8.21 -23.68 43.46
N PRO A 32 -8.40 -22.74 44.40
CA PRO A 32 -9.55 -21.84 44.38
C PRO A 32 -9.47 -20.86 43.20
N ASN A 33 -10.59 -20.21 42.88
CA ASN A 33 -10.57 -19.05 41.99
C ASN A 33 -9.56 -18.03 42.52
N THR A 34 -8.68 -17.58 41.63
CA THR A 34 -7.50 -16.80 41.99
C THR A 34 -7.43 -15.53 41.15
N ILE A 35 -7.19 -14.39 41.81
CA ILE A 35 -6.72 -13.16 41.18
C ILE A 35 -5.21 -13.11 41.40
N ARG A 36 -4.44 -12.97 40.33
CA ARG A 36 -2.98 -12.89 40.40
C ARG A 36 -2.50 -11.56 39.85
N PHE A 37 -1.61 -10.90 40.59
CA PHE A 37 -0.82 -9.77 40.11
C PHE A 37 0.62 -10.23 39.86
N LEU A 38 1.24 -9.71 38.79
CA LEU A 38 2.60 -10.06 38.40
C LEU A 38 3.32 -8.90 37.71
N GLN A 39 4.63 -9.02 37.58
CA GLN A 39 5.48 -8.14 36.77
C GLN A 39 6.57 -8.94 36.08
N PHE A 40 7.15 -8.38 35.02
CA PHE A 40 8.25 -9.01 34.28
C PHE A 40 9.58 -8.35 34.60
N LYS A 41 10.63 -9.17 34.73
CA LYS A 41 12.02 -8.74 34.85
C LYS A 41 12.98 -9.83 34.34
N PRO A 42 13.84 -9.53 33.35
CA PRO A 42 13.96 -8.27 32.61
C PRO A 42 12.72 -7.99 31.74
N GLU A 43 12.70 -6.82 31.08
CA GLU A 43 11.68 -6.50 30.09
C GLU A 43 11.62 -7.54 28.95
N CYS A 44 10.43 -7.73 28.38
CA CYS A 44 10.21 -8.76 27.39
C CYS A 44 9.19 -8.39 26.32
N VAL A 45 9.33 -8.99 25.13
CA VAL A 45 8.28 -9.10 24.13
C VAL A 45 7.58 -10.45 24.33
N LEU A 46 6.25 -10.43 24.44
CA LEU A 46 5.41 -11.61 24.55
C LEU A 46 4.56 -11.77 23.29
N ILE A 47 4.83 -12.80 22.49
CA ILE A 47 4.05 -13.11 21.29
C ILE A 47 2.84 -13.99 21.61
N GLY A 48 1.74 -13.79 20.87
CA GLY A 48 0.52 -14.58 21.03
C GLY A 48 0.71 -16.05 20.70
N PHE A 49 -0.17 -16.90 21.25
CA PHE A 49 -0.07 -18.35 21.13
C PHE A 49 0.03 -18.82 19.67
N HIS A 50 -0.75 -18.26 18.74
CA HIS A 50 -0.78 -18.61 17.31
C HIS A 50 0.08 -17.70 16.41
N GLN A 51 0.97 -16.89 16.98
CA GLN A 51 1.83 -15.99 16.20
C GLN A 51 3.22 -16.58 15.96
N SER A 52 3.85 -16.22 14.84
CA SER A 52 5.26 -16.55 14.58
C SER A 52 6.18 -15.51 15.23
N VAL A 53 7.36 -15.91 15.72
CA VAL A 53 8.33 -14.95 16.29
C VAL A 53 8.90 -14.08 15.17
N GLU A 54 9.25 -14.71 14.05
CA GLU A 54 9.92 -14.10 12.91
C GLU A 54 9.06 -13.03 12.22
N GLU A 55 7.73 -13.17 12.31
CA GLU A 55 6.77 -12.23 11.72
C GLU A 55 6.43 -11.05 12.64
N GLU A 56 6.66 -11.18 13.95
CA GLU A 56 6.15 -10.24 14.95
C GLU A 56 7.25 -9.53 15.76
N VAL A 57 8.47 -10.07 15.80
CA VAL A 57 9.55 -9.57 16.66
C VAL A 57 10.78 -9.20 15.85
N ARG A 58 11.35 -8.03 16.15
CA ARG A 58 12.65 -7.61 15.63
C ARG A 58 13.76 -8.22 16.49
N VAL A 59 14.05 -9.51 16.26
CA VAL A 59 14.95 -10.32 17.09
C VAL A 59 16.33 -9.68 17.30
N ASP A 60 16.94 -9.10 16.27
CA ASP A 60 18.24 -8.45 16.38
C ASP A 60 18.23 -7.25 17.35
N TYR A 61 17.13 -6.50 17.37
CA TYR A 61 16.97 -5.36 18.29
C TYR A 61 16.77 -5.86 19.72
N THR A 62 15.89 -6.84 19.92
CA THR A 62 15.59 -7.34 21.27
C THR A 62 16.82 -7.98 21.91
N GLN A 63 17.60 -8.76 21.15
CA GLN A 63 18.86 -9.33 21.62
C GLN A 63 19.88 -8.26 22.03
N ARG A 64 20.07 -7.21 21.22
CA ARG A 64 21.01 -6.13 21.53
C ARG A 64 20.63 -5.34 22.77
N GLU A 65 19.35 -5.07 22.96
CA GLU A 65 18.84 -4.27 24.08
C GLU A 65 18.58 -5.08 25.36
N GLY A 66 18.83 -6.39 25.35
CA GLY A 66 18.59 -7.27 26.50
C GLY A 66 17.11 -7.55 26.78
N ILE A 67 16.25 -7.38 25.78
CA ILE A 67 14.80 -7.63 25.84
C ILE A 67 14.57 -9.12 25.59
N GLN A 68 13.94 -9.81 26.53
CA GLN A 68 13.62 -11.23 26.36
C GLN A 68 12.47 -11.42 25.37
N VAL A 69 12.45 -12.55 24.67
CA VAL A 69 11.34 -12.94 23.78
C VAL A 69 10.68 -14.17 24.37
N GLY A 70 9.39 -14.07 24.67
CA GLY A 70 8.58 -15.16 25.22
C GLY A 70 7.30 -15.36 24.43
N ARG A 71 6.68 -16.53 24.60
CA ARG A 71 5.35 -16.83 24.07
C ARG A 71 4.38 -17.03 25.21
N ARG A 72 3.25 -16.34 25.17
CA ARG A 72 2.18 -16.50 26.17
C ARG A 72 1.23 -17.63 25.80
N ILE A 73 0.53 -18.16 26.80
CA ILE A 73 -0.49 -19.18 26.56
C ILE A 73 -1.79 -18.62 26.00
N THR A 74 -1.97 -17.29 25.93
CA THR A 74 -3.18 -16.68 25.35
C THR A 74 -2.97 -16.28 23.90
N GLY A 75 -4.07 -16.19 23.13
CA GLY A 75 -4.07 -15.62 21.78
C GLY A 75 -3.75 -14.12 21.74
N GLY A 76 -4.14 -13.44 20.65
CA GLY A 76 -3.95 -12.00 20.48
C GLY A 76 -2.61 -11.61 19.83
N GLY A 77 -2.36 -10.30 19.67
CA GLY A 77 -1.15 -9.77 19.04
C GLY A 77 0.05 -9.58 19.98
N ALA A 78 1.26 -9.46 19.44
CA ALA A 78 2.48 -9.34 20.25
C ALA A 78 2.47 -8.08 21.12
N ILE A 79 2.99 -8.18 22.35
CA ILE A 79 3.05 -7.07 23.30
C ILE A 79 4.48 -6.87 23.81
N TYR A 80 4.80 -5.64 24.19
CA TYR A 80 6.03 -5.29 24.90
C TYR A 80 5.69 -4.98 26.36
N PHE A 81 6.38 -5.64 27.28
CA PHE A 81 6.17 -5.55 28.71
C PHE A 81 7.47 -5.10 29.39
N ASP A 82 7.48 -3.87 29.91
CA ASP A 82 8.60 -3.31 30.68
C ASP A 82 8.46 -3.57 32.19
N GLU A 83 9.51 -3.30 32.96
CA GLU A 83 9.53 -3.58 34.41
C GLU A 83 8.57 -2.71 35.24
N THR A 84 8.04 -1.61 34.67
CA THR A 84 7.12 -0.69 35.36
C THR A 84 5.68 -1.17 35.31
N GLN A 85 5.32 -1.87 34.23
CA GLN A 85 3.95 -2.35 33.99
C GLN A 85 3.51 -3.37 35.04
N ILE A 86 2.20 -3.42 35.28
CA ILE A 86 1.57 -4.38 36.20
C ILE A 86 0.67 -5.32 35.40
N GLY A 87 0.92 -6.62 35.51
CA GLY A 87 0.04 -7.65 34.98
C GLY A 87 -1.02 -8.04 36.01
N TRP A 88 -2.22 -8.32 35.54
CA TRP A 88 -3.31 -8.86 36.35
C TRP A 88 -3.96 -10.04 35.63
N GLU A 89 -4.43 -11.01 36.40
CA GLU A 89 -5.04 -12.24 35.90
C GLU A 89 -6.21 -12.64 36.78
N VAL A 90 -7.28 -13.11 36.13
CA VAL A 90 -8.45 -13.72 36.75
C VAL A 90 -8.49 -15.17 36.30
N ILE A 91 -8.26 -16.09 37.24
CA ILE A 91 -8.22 -17.53 37.01
C ILE A 91 -9.38 -18.15 37.77
N ALA A 92 -10.42 -18.60 37.05
CA ALA A 92 -11.64 -19.08 37.68
C ALA A 92 -12.37 -20.12 36.85
N ASP A 93 -13.40 -20.72 37.44
CA ASP A 93 -14.34 -21.56 36.72
C ASP A 93 -15.40 -20.65 36.08
N ILE A 94 -15.72 -20.88 34.81
CA ILE A 94 -16.72 -20.11 34.08
C ILE A 94 -18.10 -20.20 34.75
N ARG A 95 -18.39 -21.29 35.48
CA ARG A 95 -19.65 -21.46 36.22
C ARG A 95 -19.75 -20.59 37.47
N ASP A 96 -18.63 -20.03 37.93
CA ASP A 96 -18.57 -19.13 39.08
C ASP A 96 -18.74 -17.65 38.68
N VAL A 97 -18.93 -17.37 37.39
CA VAL A 97 -19.18 -16.04 36.83
C VAL A 97 -20.38 -16.07 35.88
N ASP A 98 -21.14 -14.97 35.79
CA ASP A 98 -22.36 -14.91 34.96
C ASP A 98 -22.05 -14.55 33.50
N ALA A 99 -21.24 -15.37 32.83
CA ALA A 99 -20.86 -15.16 31.42
C ALA A 99 -21.23 -16.39 30.58
N LYS A 100 -21.97 -16.18 29.49
CA LYS A 100 -22.46 -17.28 28.64
C LYS A 100 -21.48 -17.71 27.56
N ASN A 101 -20.58 -16.83 27.18
CA ASN A 101 -19.61 -17.03 26.11
C ASN A 101 -18.35 -16.16 26.35
N PHE A 102 -17.34 -16.35 25.51
CA PHE A 102 -16.07 -15.67 25.61
C PHE A 102 -16.17 -14.14 25.44
N GLU A 103 -17.06 -13.63 24.59
CA GLU A 103 -17.25 -12.19 24.39
C GLU A 103 -17.86 -11.52 25.64
N GLU A 104 -18.87 -12.15 26.24
CA GLU A 104 -19.49 -11.67 27.48
C GLU A 104 -18.50 -11.70 28.65
N LEU A 105 -17.71 -12.77 28.77
CA LEU A 105 -16.66 -12.89 29.79
C LEU A 105 -15.62 -11.78 29.64
N THR A 106 -15.15 -11.56 28.41
CA THR A 106 -14.18 -10.51 28.06
C THR A 106 -14.71 -9.14 28.49
N ALA A 107 -15.94 -8.81 28.10
CA ALA A 107 -16.54 -7.54 28.42
C ALA A 107 -16.76 -7.36 29.94
N MET A 108 -17.18 -8.41 30.64
CA MET A 108 -17.35 -8.42 32.09
C MET A 108 -16.04 -8.13 32.83
N ILE A 109 -14.97 -8.86 32.51
CA ILE A 109 -13.68 -8.71 33.19
C ILE A 109 -13.04 -7.36 32.87
N CYS A 110 -13.12 -6.91 31.61
CA CYS A 110 -12.61 -5.58 31.24
C CYS A 110 -13.37 -4.46 31.96
N ARG A 111 -14.70 -4.55 32.09
CA ARG A 111 -15.49 -3.58 32.88
C ARG A 111 -15.12 -3.58 34.36
N ALA A 112 -14.87 -4.76 34.92
CA ALA A 112 -14.43 -4.93 36.30
C ALA A 112 -13.10 -4.21 36.57
N VAL A 113 -12.11 -4.40 35.71
CA VAL A 113 -10.79 -3.75 35.81
C VAL A 113 -10.90 -2.25 35.53
N ALA A 114 -11.68 -1.82 34.53
CA ALA A 114 -11.95 -0.41 34.25
C ALA A 114 -12.60 0.30 35.46
N LYS A 115 -13.53 -0.37 36.16
CA LYS A 115 -14.13 0.12 37.40
C LYS A 115 -13.10 0.29 38.51
N GLY A 116 -12.13 -0.60 38.61
CA GLY A 116 -11.00 -0.45 39.52
C GLY A 116 -10.14 0.77 39.20
N LEU A 117 -9.77 0.95 37.93
CA LEU A 117 -9.03 2.14 37.48
C LEU A 117 -9.81 3.45 37.75
N ARG A 118 -11.14 3.45 37.61
CA ARG A 118 -11.99 4.60 37.99
C ARG A 118 -11.89 4.96 39.47
N LYS A 119 -11.75 3.98 40.35
CA LYS A 119 -11.53 4.22 41.79
C LYS A 119 -10.15 4.83 42.07
N LEU A 120 -9.16 4.56 41.22
CA LEU A 120 -7.85 5.20 41.25
C LEU A 120 -7.86 6.63 40.66
N GLY A 121 -9.01 7.12 40.18
CA GLY A 121 -9.15 8.44 39.56
C GLY A 121 -8.94 8.45 38.04
N ILE A 122 -8.80 7.29 37.41
CA ILE A 122 -8.60 7.17 35.96
C ILE A 122 -9.94 6.86 35.30
N LYS A 123 -10.44 7.72 34.40
CA LYS A 123 -11.72 7.55 33.68
C LYS A 123 -11.62 6.46 32.60
N ALA A 124 -11.37 5.23 33.02
CA ALA A 124 -11.23 4.08 32.16
C ALA A 124 -12.60 3.50 31.77
N ASP A 125 -12.70 2.98 30.54
CA ASP A 125 -13.86 2.21 30.06
C ASP A 125 -13.42 1.01 29.21
N PHE A 126 -14.32 0.06 29.01
CA PHE A 126 -14.09 -1.09 28.14
C PHE A 126 -14.24 -0.66 26.68
N ARG A 127 -13.20 -0.94 25.89
CA ARG A 127 -13.21 -0.77 24.44
C ARG A 127 -13.25 -2.15 23.78
N PRO A 128 -14.34 -2.53 23.11
CA PRO A 128 -14.35 -3.69 22.24
C PRO A 128 -13.19 -3.61 21.22
N ARG A 129 -12.48 -4.69 20.93
CA ARG A 129 -12.79 -6.09 21.27
C ARG A 129 -12.34 -6.55 22.66
N ASN A 130 -11.19 -6.09 23.14
CA ASN A 130 -10.51 -6.66 24.31
C ASN A 130 -9.56 -5.66 24.98
N ASP A 131 -9.85 -4.37 24.91
CA ASP A 131 -9.01 -3.32 25.46
C ASP A 131 -9.72 -2.52 26.55
N ILE A 132 -8.94 -1.87 27.42
CA ILE A 132 -9.43 -0.85 28.33
C ILE A 132 -8.80 0.48 27.90
N GLU A 133 -9.61 1.52 27.83
CA GLU A 133 -9.18 2.82 27.32
C GLU A 133 -9.54 3.98 28.24
N VAL A 134 -8.84 5.09 28.05
CA VAL A 134 -9.12 6.40 28.64
C VAL A 134 -9.25 7.38 27.48
N GLU A 135 -10.43 7.96 27.29
CA GLU A 135 -10.68 8.92 26.20
C GLU A 135 -10.27 8.39 24.80
N GLY A 136 -10.59 7.14 24.49
CA GLY A 136 -10.24 6.53 23.20
C GLY A 136 -8.80 6.01 23.09
N ARG A 137 -7.98 6.14 24.14
CA ARG A 137 -6.56 5.73 24.18
C ARG A 137 -6.35 4.53 25.07
N LYS A 138 -5.67 3.50 24.57
CA LYS A 138 -5.51 2.20 25.25
C LYS A 138 -4.59 2.31 26.48
N ILE A 139 -5.09 1.93 27.66
CA ILE A 139 -4.32 1.83 28.91
C ILE A 139 -4.07 0.38 29.35
N SER A 140 -4.83 -0.57 28.80
CA SER A 140 -4.63 -2.00 29.03
C SER A 140 -5.01 -2.83 27.83
N GLY A 141 -4.11 -3.72 27.42
CA GLY A 141 -4.43 -4.81 26.49
C GLY A 141 -4.76 -6.08 27.27
N THR A 142 -5.79 -6.80 26.85
CA THR A 142 -6.26 -8.01 27.54
C THR A 142 -6.39 -9.21 26.63
N GLY A 143 -6.48 -10.40 27.21
CA GLY A 143 -6.70 -11.64 26.47
C GLY A 143 -7.04 -12.79 27.38
N GLY A 144 -7.69 -13.82 26.85
CA GLY A 144 -8.12 -14.99 27.62
C GLY A 144 -7.75 -16.31 26.97
N VAL A 145 -7.74 -17.35 27.78
CA VAL A 145 -7.59 -18.76 27.40
C VAL A 145 -8.47 -19.62 28.31
N PHE A 146 -8.88 -20.79 27.81
CA PHE A 146 -9.72 -21.74 28.53
C PHE A 146 -9.09 -23.13 28.57
N GLU A 147 -9.36 -23.84 29.66
CA GLU A 147 -9.09 -25.27 29.82
C GLU A 147 -10.29 -25.92 30.50
N GLY A 148 -11.06 -26.72 29.74
CA GLY A 148 -12.38 -27.19 30.20
C GLY A 148 -13.29 -26.03 30.59
N ASN A 149 -13.78 -26.04 31.84
CA ASN A 149 -14.58 -24.96 32.41
C ASN A 149 -13.72 -23.86 33.07
N ALA A 150 -12.42 -24.07 33.25
CA ALA A 150 -11.54 -23.05 33.79
C ALA A 150 -11.14 -22.06 32.69
N PHE A 151 -10.95 -20.80 33.10
CA PHE A 151 -10.39 -19.78 32.25
C PHE A 151 -9.27 -19.04 32.98
N LEU A 152 -8.32 -18.53 32.21
CA LEU A 152 -7.38 -17.50 32.63
C LEU A 152 -7.61 -16.30 31.72
N TYR A 153 -8.03 -15.19 32.31
CA TYR A 153 -8.18 -13.92 31.62
C TYR A 153 -7.21 -12.91 32.19
N GLN A 154 -6.39 -12.32 31.34
CA GLN A 154 -5.27 -11.49 31.75
C GLN A 154 -5.27 -10.13 31.07
N GLY A 155 -4.58 -9.18 31.69
CA GLY A 155 -4.30 -7.89 31.08
C GLY A 155 -3.10 -7.19 31.69
N THR A 156 -2.81 -6.02 31.13
CA THR A 156 -1.61 -5.22 31.44
C THR A 156 -2.04 -3.82 31.80
N ILE A 157 -1.57 -3.26 32.91
CA ILE A 157 -1.75 -1.84 33.20
C ILE A 157 -0.47 -1.12 32.79
N LEU A 158 -0.60 -0.23 31.81
CA LEU A 158 0.49 0.64 31.37
C LEU A 158 0.77 1.69 32.45
N MET A 159 1.92 1.57 33.11
CA MET A 159 2.27 2.40 34.27
C MET A 159 3.09 3.65 33.88
N ASP A 160 4.27 3.46 33.30
CA ASP A 160 5.15 4.51 32.74
C ASP A 160 5.76 4.04 31.41
N PHE A 161 4.92 3.95 30.38
CA PHE A 161 5.16 3.12 29.20
C PHE A 161 6.08 3.77 28.16
N ASN A 162 7.08 3.03 27.69
CA ASN A 162 7.98 3.47 26.62
C ASN A 162 7.51 2.98 25.24
N VAL A 163 6.78 3.83 24.54
CA VAL A 163 6.22 3.54 23.20
C VAL A 163 7.32 3.32 22.16
N GLU A 164 8.42 4.08 22.21
CA GLU A 164 9.52 3.93 21.26
C GLU A 164 10.20 2.55 21.39
N ARG A 165 10.50 2.10 22.62
CA ARG A 165 11.06 0.76 22.86
C ARG A 165 10.12 -0.32 22.36
N MET A 166 8.80 -0.21 22.62
CA MET A 166 7.81 -1.14 22.07
C MET A 166 7.90 -1.21 20.54
N LEU A 167 7.84 -0.06 19.86
CA LEU A 167 7.79 -0.02 18.41
C LEU A 167 9.06 -0.61 17.77
N LYS A 168 10.23 -0.35 18.37
CA LYS A 168 11.50 -0.89 17.89
C LYS A 168 11.64 -2.40 18.13
N SER A 169 11.00 -2.93 19.15
CA SER A 169 11.06 -4.35 19.52
C SER A 169 10.16 -5.23 18.65
N LEU A 170 9.05 -4.68 18.17
CA LEU A 170 8.09 -5.39 17.34
C LEU A 170 8.40 -5.20 15.85
N GLN A 171 7.99 -6.17 15.03
CA GLN A 171 8.09 -6.12 13.57
C GLN A 171 7.00 -5.21 13.00
N ILE A 172 7.05 -3.95 13.40
CA ILE A 172 6.13 -2.91 12.97
C ILE A 172 6.72 -2.19 11.76
N PRO A 173 5.86 -1.76 10.80
CA PRO A 173 6.29 -0.98 9.65
C PRO A 173 7.18 0.19 10.06
N VAL A 174 8.28 0.39 9.31
CA VAL A 174 9.39 1.27 9.72
C VAL A 174 8.88 2.67 9.99
N GLU A 175 7.83 3.14 9.31
CA GLU A 175 7.25 4.47 9.50
C GLU A 175 6.74 4.79 10.88
N LYS A 176 6.32 3.78 11.64
CA LYS A 176 5.94 4.03 13.02
C LYS A 176 7.16 4.40 13.88
N LEU A 177 8.38 4.21 13.38
CA LEU A 177 9.64 4.54 14.06
C LEU A 177 10.12 5.98 13.83
N THR A 178 9.49 6.81 12.98
CA THR A 178 9.81 8.25 13.00
C THR A 178 9.28 8.94 14.22
N SER A 179 9.79 10.12 14.52
CA SER A 179 9.22 11.03 15.51
C SER A 179 7.71 11.26 15.30
N LYS A 180 7.22 11.37 14.05
CA LYS A 180 5.78 11.48 13.77
C LYS A 180 5.05 10.16 14.00
N GLY A 181 5.61 9.04 13.57
CA GLY A 181 5.05 7.70 13.78
C GLY A 181 4.96 7.30 15.26
N ILE A 182 6.02 7.59 16.03
CA ILE A 182 6.09 7.40 17.47
C ILE A 182 5.03 8.25 18.14
N LYS A 183 4.95 9.54 17.81
CA LYS A 183 3.92 10.43 18.36
C LYS A 183 2.50 9.94 18.04
N SER A 184 2.25 9.49 16.81
CA SER A 184 0.96 8.90 16.43
C SER A 184 0.65 7.58 17.16
N ALA A 185 1.66 6.80 17.54
CA ALA A 185 1.48 5.64 18.39
C ALA A 185 1.24 6.04 19.86
N GLU A 186 1.96 7.04 20.38
CA GLU A 186 1.76 7.62 21.70
C GLU A 186 0.36 8.22 21.87
N ASP A 187 -0.19 8.82 20.82
CA ASP A 187 -1.56 9.38 20.81
C ASP A 187 -2.65 8.30 20.90
N ARG A 188 -2.30 7.02 20.64
CA ARG A 188 -3.24 5.88 20.70
C ARG A 188 -3.19 5.11 22.01
N VAL A 189 -2.19 5.37 22.85
CA VAL A 189 -2.01 4.70 24.14
C VAL A 189 -2.02 5.72 25.28
N GLU A 190 -2.36 5.24 26.46
CA GLU A 190 -2.33 6.01 27.68
C GLU A 190 -1.71 5.21 28.81
N TRP A 191 -1.17 5.87 29.83
CA TRP A 191 -0.60 5.21 31.00
C TRP A 191 -0.86 5.96 32.30
N VAL A 192 -0.80 5.24 33.42
CA VAL A 192 -1.20 5.72 34.75
C VAL A 192 -0.48 7.01 35.12
N LYS A 193 0.86 7.06 34.96
CA LYS A 193 1.64 8.25 35.33
C LYS A 193 1.25 9.49 34.54
N ARG A 194 0.87 9.35 33.26
CA ARG A 194 0.43 10.48 32.43
C ARG A 194 -0.93 11.00 32.88
N VAL A 195 -1.87 10.11 33.20
CA VAL A 195 -3.22 10.49 33.63
C VAL A 195 -3.23 11.11 35.01
N LEU A 196 -2.50 10.53 35.96
CA LEU A 196 -2.51 10.99 37.36
C LEU A 196 -1.47 12.09 37.64
N GLY A 197 -0.47 12.26 36.77
CA GLY A 197 0.67 13.16 36.98
C GLY A 197 1.76 12.62 37.90
N TYR A 198 1.57 11.44 38.48
CA TYR A 198 2.54 10.73 39.32
C TYR A 198 2.37 9.22 39.15
N LEU A 199 3.39 8.45 39.55
CA LEU A 199 3.34 6.99 39.53
C LEU A 199 2.89 6.48 40.92
N PRO A 200 1.66 5.95 41.08
CA PRO A 200 1.20 5.45 42.36
C PRO A 200 1.94 4.16 42.77
N PRO A 201 2.05 3.87 44.08
CA PRO A 201 2.55 2.57 44.55
C PRO A 201 1.70 1.42 44.00
N LYS A 202 2.33 0.29 43.69
CA LYS A 202 1.65 -0.88 43.11
C LYS A 202 0.53 -1.42 44.00
N GLU A 203 0.68 -1.31 45.32
CA GLU A 203 -0.30 -1.75 46.31
C GLU A 203 -1.62 -0.96 46.18
N GLU A 204 -1.53 0.33 45.86
CA GLU A 204 -2.70 1.18 45.62
C GLU A 204 -3.43 0.76 44.34
N VAL A 205 -2.66 0.45 43.29
CA VAL A 205 -3.20 -0.09 42.03
C VAL A 205 -3.88 -1.44 42.28
N PHE A 206 -3.23 -2.35 43.00
CA PHE A 206 -3.80 -3.67 43.34
C PHE A 206 -5.12 -3.53 44.08
N GLU A 207 -5.17 -2.72 45.13
CA GLU A 207 -6.38 -2.50 45.93
C GLU A 207 -7.52 -1.89 45.09
N ALA A 208 -7.21 -0.91 44.24
CA ALA A 208 -8.19 -0.31 43.34
C ALA A 208 -8.78 -1.34 42.37
N LEU A 209 -7.92 -2.16 41.73
CA LEU A 209 -8.35 -3.23 40.83
C LEU A 209 -9.17 -4.30 41.57
N LEU A 210 -8.74 -4.75 42.74
CA LEU A 210 -9.45 -5.73 43.55
C LEU A 210 -10.85 -5.26 43.94
N ARG A 211 -11.01 -3.98 44.32
CA ARG A 211 -12.34 -3.40 44.60
C ARG A 211 -13.22 -3.37 43.35
N GLY A 212 -12.66 -3.00 42.20
CA GLY A 212 -13.37 -3.03 40.92
C GLY A 212 -13.87 -4.44 40.58
N ILE A 213 -12.98 -5.43 40.67
CA ILE A 213 -13.27 -6.84 40.39
C ILE A 213 -14.28 -7.42 41.39
N SER A 214 -14.09 -7.16 42.68
CA SER A 214 -14.99 -7.62 43.74
C SER A 214 -16.41 -7.10 43.58
N GLU A 215 -16.57 -5.81 43.31
CA GLU A 215 -17.89 -5.20 43.12
C GLU A 215 -18.57 -5.64 41.82
N GLU A 216 -17.82 -5.81 40.74
CA GLU A 216 -18.39 -6.19 39.44
C GLU A 216 -18.76 -7.68 39.36
N LEU A 217 -17.93 -8.54 39.94
CA LEU A 217 -18.17 -9.99 39.96
C LEU A 217 -18.97 -10.46 41.19
N GLY A 218 -19.24 -9.57 42.16
CA GLY A 218 -19.93 -9.92 43.40
C GLY A 218 -19.15 -10.91 44.28
N ILE A 219 -17.81 -10.83 44.25
CA ILE A 219 -16.93 -11.79 44.93
C ILE A 219 -16.29 -11.21 46.19
N ASN A 220 -16.04 -12.07 47.17
CA ASN A 220 -15.15 -11.79 48.30
C ASN A 220 -13.78 -12.42 48.05
N TYR A 221 -12.71 -11.75 48.48
CA TYR A 221 -11.34 -12.20 48.26
C TYR A 221 -10.47 -12.14 49.52
N GLN A 222 -9.40 -12.92 49.54
CA GLN A 222 -8.38 -12.93 50.60
C GLN A 222 -6.98 -13.09 50.00
N TRP A 223 -6.01 -12.37 50.55
CA TRP A 223 -4.61 -12.52 50.16
C TRP A 223 -4.06 -13.87 50.63
N GLY A 224 -3.23 -14.49 49.80
CA GLY A 224 -2.54 -15.75 50.08
C GLY A 224 -1.25 -15.89 49.29
N ASN A 225 -0.69 -17.09 49.30
CA ASN A 225 0.55 -17.43 48.59
C ASN A 225 0.28 -18.48 47.50
N LEU A 226 1.29 -18.73 46.66
CA LEU A 226 1.33 -19.92 45.82
C LEU A 226 1.30 -21.18 46.70
N THR A 227 0.62 -22.23 46.24
CA THR A 227 0.60 -23.54 46.89
C THR A 227 1.94 -24.27 46.68
N GLU A 228 2.20 -25.29 47.49
CA GLU A 228 3.39 -26.14 47.32
C GLU A 228 3.39 -26.82 45.94
N GLU A 229 2.25 -27.35 45.50
CA GLU A 229 2.09 -27.96 44.16
C GLU A 229 2.36 -26.96 43.03
N GLU A 230 1.92 -25.70 43.16
CA GLU A 230 2.23 -24.65 42.18
C GLU A 230 3.73 -24.36 42.09
N LEU A 231 4.44 -24.37 43.22
CA LEU A 231 5.89 -24.14 43.29
C LEU A 231 6.69 -25.32 42.74
N GLU A 232 6.31 -26.56 43.06
CA GLU A 232 6.93 -27.77 42.54
C GLU A 232 6.75 -27.90 41.01
N LEU A 233 5.55 -27.61 40.51
CA LEU A 233 5.28 -27.58 39.08
C LEU A 233 6.04 -26.46 38.37
N LEU A 234 6.22 -25.31 39.02
CA LEU A 234 7.01 -24.22 38.44
C LEU A 234 8.47 -24.64 38.26
N ASP A 235 9.10 -25.24 39.28
CA ASP A 235 10.50 -25.66 39.19
C ASP A 235 10.71 -26.72 38.10
N SER A 236 9.77 -27.65 37.94
CA SER A 236 9.84 -28.70 36.91
C SER A 236 9.49 -28.23 35.48
N LYS A 237 8.62 -27.22 35.31
CA LYS A 237 8.15 -26.78 33.99
C LYS A 237 8.84 -25.54 33.43
N ARG A 238 9.49 -24.70 34.25
CA ARG A 238 10.03 -23.39 33.80
C ARG A 238 10.99 -23.49 32.61
N ASP A 239 11.78 -24.56 32.53
CA ASP A 239 12.77 -24.74 31.47
C ASP A 239 12.13 -25.01 30.10
N TYR A 240 10.96 -25.68 30.08
CA TYR A 240 10.19 -25.86 28.86
C TYR A 240 9.69 -24.51 28.32
N TYR A 241 9.16 -23.63 29.17
CA TYR A 241 8.69 -22.30 28.77
C TYR A 241 9.81 -21.32 28.39
N LYS A 242 11.05 -21.65 28.77
CA LYS A 242 12.27 -20.95 28.34
C LYS A 242 12.82 -21.47 27.01
N SER A 243 12.46 -22.70 26.62
CA SER A 243 13.03 -23.38 25.47
C SER A 243 12.55 -22.83 24.13
N ASP A 244 13.36 -23.03 23.09
CA ASP A 244 12.96 -22.72 21.73
C ASP A 244 11.77 -23.58 21.26
N GLU A 245 11.62 -24.78 21.83
CA GLU A 245 10.47 -25.66 21.55
C GLU A 245 9.17 -24.94 21.86
N TRP A 246 9.06 -24.20 22.98
CA TRP A 246 7.87 -23.43 23.29
C TRP A 246 7.80 -22.11 22.52
N ILE A 247 8.90 -21.34 22.52
CA ILE A 247 8.93 -19.97 22.00
C ILE A 247 8.72 -19.97 20.47
N TYR A 248 9.32 -20.91 19.75
CA TYR A 248 9.31 -20.99 18.28
C TYR A 248 8.46 -22.16 17.74
N HIS A 249 7.52 -22.72 18.52
CA HIS A 249 6.70 -23.84 18.05
C HIS A 249 5.84 -23.51 16.82
N VAL A 250 5.33 -22.28 16.75
CA VAL A 250 4.62 -21.77 15.59
C VAL A 250 5.65 -21.37 14.55
N LYS A 251 5.81 -22.22 13.54
CA LYS A 251 6.75 -21.99 12.45
C LYS A 251 6.12 -21.08 11.41
N SER A 252 6.90 -20.11 10.90
CA SER A 252 6.59 -19.51 9.61
C SER A 252 6.70 -20.57 8.52
N ALA A 253 5.78 -20.56 7.56
CA ALA A 253 5.84 -21.50 6.45
C ALA A 253 7.09 -21.28 5.61
N VAL A 254 7.68 -22.37 5.12
CA VAL A 254 8.83 -22.30 4.22
C VAL A 254 8.39 -21.58 2.95
N LYS A 255 9.12 -20.52 2.58
CA LYS A 255 8.93 -19.82 1.31
C LYS A 255 9.49 -20.67 0.16
N ASP A 256 8.78 -21.73 -0.18
CA ASP A 256 9.02 -22.54 -1.38
C ASP A 256 8.08 -22.12 -2.53
N GLN A 257 8.36 -22.59 -3.75
CA GLN A 257 7.57 -22.23 -4.94
C GLN A 257 6.16 -22.84 -4.95
N ASP A 258 5.87 -23.76 -4.04
CA ASP A 258 4.61 -24.50 -3.97
C ASP A 258 3.65 -23.95 -2.92
N THR A 259 4.09 -22.95 -2.16
CA THR A 259 3.37 -22.36 -1.04
C THR A 259 2.82 -20.98 -1.43
N LEU A 260 1.49 -20.83 -1.30
CA LEU A 260 0.78 -19.58 -1.53
C LEU A 260 0.54 -18.86 -0.21
N PHE A 261 0.77 -17.54 -0.19
CA PHE A 261 0.66 -16.71 1.02
C PHE A 261 -0.52 -15.76 0.95
N GLY A 262 -1.20 -15.57 2.08
CA GLY A 262 -2.36 -14.69 2.19
C GLY A 262 -2.44 -14.02 3.56
N ILE A 263 -2.86 -12.75 3.58
CA ILE A 263 -3.24 -12.05 4.80
C ILE A 263 -4.70 -11.69 4.68
N HIS A 264 -5.48 -12.08 5.69
CA HIS A 264 -6.88 -11.73 5.81
C HIS A 264 -7.10 -11.05 7.15
N ARG A 265 -7.73 -9.87 7.16
CA ARG A 265 -8.11 -9.19 8.41
C ARG A 265 -9.62 -9.13 8.54
N CYS A 266 -10.09 -9.46 9.74
CA CYS A 266 -11.47 -9.36 10.16
C CYS A 266 -11.55 -8.73 11.55
N PRO A 267 -12.76 -8.41 12.08
CA PRO A 267 -12.90 -7.88 13.45
C PRO A 267 -12.29 -8.78 14.55
N GLY A 268 -12.21 -10.08 14.29
CA GLY A 268 -11.63 -11.10 15.16
C GLY A 268 -10.10 -11.24 15.08
N GLY A 269 -9.44 -10.54 14.16
CA GLY A 269 -7.99 -10.45 14.09
C GLY A 269 -7.44 -10.52 12.66
N THR A 270 -6.13 -10.60 12.58
CA THR A 270 -5.33 -10.82 11.39
C THR A 270 -4.96 -12.29 11.29
N PHE A 271 -5.31 -12.90 10.16
CA PHE A 271 -4.87 -14.22 9.73
C PHE A 271 -3.72 -14.08 8.74
N ARG A 272 -2.66 -14.85 8.95
CA ARG A 272 -1.57 -15.09 8.01
C ARG A 272 -1.63 -16.56 7.62
N VAL A 273 -2.02 -16.83 6.38
CA VAL A 273 -2.23 -18.19 5.89
C VAL A 273 -1.21 -18.54 4.83
N SER A 274 -0.61 -19.70 4.99
CA SER A 274 0.29 -20.31 4.00
C SER A 274 -0.30 -21.63 3.55
N ALA A 275 -0.53 -21.79 2.26
CA ALA A 275 -1.16 -22.98 1.70
C ALA A 275 -0.27 -23.64 0.65
N LYS A 276 0.20 -24.85 0.93
CA LYS A 276 0.98 -25.66 0.00
C LYS A 276 0.05 -26.50 -0.87
N ILE A 277 0.15 -26.35 -2.19
CA ILE A 277 -0.75 -26.99 -3.13
C ILE A 277 -0.03 -27.89 -4.15
N ASP A 278 -0.63 -29.05 -4.40
CA ASP A 278 -0.34 -29.83 -5.61
C ASP A 278 -1.19 -29.27 -6.74
N THR A 279 -0.55 -28.52 -7.63
CA THR A 279 -1.19 -27.88 -8.77
C THR A 279 -1.62 -28.86 -9.85
N ARG A 280 -1.03 -30.07 -9.90
CA ARG A 280 -1.38 -31.10 -10.88
C ARG A 280 -2.65 -31.83 -10.46
N THR A 281 -2.76 -32.19 -9.17
CA THR A 281 -3.92 -32.91 -8.66
C THR A 281 -4.99 -32.00 -8.04
N LYS A 282 -4.74 -30.68 -7.96
CA LYS A 282 -5.60 -29.67 -7.31
C LYS A 282 -5.95 -30.03 -5.87
N VAL A 283 -4.94 -30.47 -5.12
CA VAL A 283 -5.08 -30.89 -3.72
C VAL A 283 -4.28 -29.97 -2.81
N LEU A 284 -4.89 -29.55 -1.70
CA LEU A 284 -4.20 -28.88 -0.60
C LEU A 284 -3.32 -29.92 0.12
N GLN A 285 -2.00 -29.78 0.03
CA GLN A 285 -1.07 -30.66 0.72
C GLN A 285 -0.93 -30.30 2.20
N GLN A 286 -0.94 -28.99 2.49
CA GLN A 286 -0.81 -28.45 3.84
C GLN A 286 -1.34 -27.02 3.87
N VAL A 287 -1.92 -26.63 4.99
CA VAL A 287 -2.19 -25.22 5.33
C VAL A 287 -1.60 -24.93 6.71
N ILE A 288 -1.04 -23.73 6.88
CA ILE A 288 -0.54 -23.20 8.15
C ILE A 288 -1.26 -21.87 8.37
N ILE A 289 -1.86 -21.71 9.55
CA ILE A 289 -2.72 -20.58 9.92
C ILE A 289 -2.13 -19.93 11.17
N ASN A 290 -1.55 -18.75 10.99
CA ASN A 290 -1.00 -17.93 12.07
C ASN A 290 -1.85 -16.66 12.25
N GLY A 291 -1.76 -16.00 13.40
CA GLY A 291 -2.46 -14.73 13.59
C GLY A 291 -2.64 -14.25 15.02
N ASP A 292 -3.30 -13.11 15.15
CA ASP A 292 -3.55 -12.41 16.42
C ASP A 292 -4.99 -12.61 16.96
N PHE A 293 -5.60 -13.75 16.64
CA PHE A 293 -6.95 -14.10 17.06
C PHE A 293 -7.00 -14.77 18.45
N PHE A 294 -8.21 -14.86 19.03
CA PHE A 294 -8.48 -15.69 20.20
C PHE A 294 -9.53 -16.73 19.87
N VAL A 295 -9.23 -18.00 20.18
CA VAL A 295 -10.09 -19.15 19.93
C VAL A 295 -10.10 -20.12 21.11
N LYS A 296 -11.23 -20.78 21.32
CA LYS A 296 -11.47 -21.83 22.30
C LYS A 296 -12.08 -23.04 21.57
N PRO A 297 -11.54 -24.26 21.71
CA PRO A 297 -10.25 -24.56 22.34
C PRO A 297 -9.07 -24.07 21.47
N GLN A 298 -7.91 -23.82 22.07
CA GLN A 298 -6.75 -23.27 21.32
C GLN A 298 -6.25 -24.18 20.20
N ARG A 299 -6.34 -25.50 20.42
CA ARG A 299 -5.95 -26.55 19.47
C ARG A 299 -6.81 -26.59 18.21
N ILE A 300 -7.94 -25.88 18.16
CA ILE A 300 -8.86 -25.92 17.02
C ILE A 300 -8.19 -25.53 15.70
N ILE A 301 -7.20 -24.65 15.75
CA ILE A 301 -6.41 -24.25 14.58
C ILE A 301 -5.60 -25.43 14.05
N TYR A 302 -4.86 -26.11 14.92
CA TYR A 302 -4.08 -27.30 14.56
C TYR A 302 -4.97 -28.46 14.10
N ASP A 303 -6.13 -28.64 14.74
CA ASP A 303 -7.12 -29.64 14.34
C ASP A 303 -7.69 -29.32 12.95
N LEU A 304 -7.92 -28.04 12.62
CA LEU A 304 -8.38 -27.58 11.31
C LEU A 304 -7.31 -27.81 10.24
N GLU A 305 -6.06 -27.42 10.50
CA GLU A 305 -4.91 -27.66 9.60
C GLU A 305 -4.77 -29.16 9.27
N ALA A 306 -4.86 -30.01 10.29
CA ALA A 306 -4.81 -31.46 10.13
C ALA A 306 -6.01 -32.00 9.35
N TYR A 307 -7.22 -31.51 9.63
CA TYR A 307 -8.45 -31.95 8.96
C TYR A 307 -8.47 -31.63 7.47
N LEU A 308 -7.91 -30.47 7.08
CA LEU A 308 -7.89 -30.02 5.69
C LEU A 308 -6.77 -30.65 4.85
N LYS A 309 -5.82 -31.34 5.48
CA LYS A 309 -4.71 -31.98 4.78
C LYS A 309 -5.20 -32.95 3.70
N HIS A 310 -4.61 -32.87 2.51
CA HIS A 310 -4.96 -33.68 1.33
C HIS A 310 -6.41 -33.52 0.84
N THR A 311 -7.02 -32.37 1.11
CA THR A 311 -8.36 -32.06 0.61
C THR A 311 -8.31 -31.49 -0.81
N PRO A 312 -9.16 -31.97 -1.75
CA PRO A 312 -9.35 -31.31 -3.04
C PRO A 312 -9.79 -29.85 -2.88
N ILE A 313 -9.19 -28.93 -3.65
CA ILE A 313 -9.42 -27.48 -3.48
C ILE A 313 -10.92 -27.13 -3.59
N ASP A 314 -11.64 -27.74 -4.52
CA ASP A 314 -13.06 -27.50 -4.76
C ASP A 314 -13.97 -27.87 -3.56
N ASN A 315 -13.48 -28.73 -2.66
CA ASN A 315 -14.22 -29.17 -1.47
C ASN A 315 -13.79 -28.45 -0.18
N LEU A 316 -12.83 -27.53 -0.23
CA LEU A 316 -12.29 -26.90 0.98
C LEU A 316 -13.33 -26.05 1.71
N GLU A 317 -14.09 -25.24 0.97
CA GLU A 317 -15.10 -24.36 1.54
C GLU A 317 -16.14 -25.14 2.36
N SER A 318 -16.71 -26.20 1.78
CA SER A 318 -17.69 -27.04 2.45
C SER A 318 -17.09 -27.78 3.65
N ARG A 319 -15.85 -28.27 3.53
CA ARG A 319 -15.17 -28.96 4.64
C ARG A 319 -14.80 -28.06 5.80
N ILE A 320 -14.42 -26.80 5.56
CA ILE A 320 -14.18 -25.83 6.63
C ILE A 320 -15.48 -25.57 7.40
N ARG A 321 -16.59 -25.35 6.69
CA ARG A 321 -17.91 -25.15 7.32
C ARG A 321 -18.37 -26.37 8.11
N GLU A 322 -18.21 -27.56 7.55
CA GLU A 322 -18.50 -28.83 8.23
C GLU A 322 -17.66 -28.99 9.51
N PHE A 323 -16.36 -28.70 9.43
CA PHE A 323 -15.45 -28.80 10.56
C PHE A 323 -15.92 -28.01 11.79
N PHE A 324 -16.34 -26.75 11.57
CA PHE A 324 -16.82 -25.87 12.62
C PHE A 324 -18.26 -26.14 13.06
N LYS A 325 -19.09 -26.74 12.19
CA LYS A 325 -20.46 -27.14 12.54
C LYS A 325 -20.49 -28.31 13.52
N ASP A 326 -19.55 -29.24 13.37
CA ASP A 326 -19.53 -30.49 14.14
C ASP A 326 -18.71 -30.41 15.43
N ARG A 327 -18.22 -29.23 15.80
CA ARG A 327 -17.33 -29.00 16.95
C ARG A 327 -17.82 -27.85 17.80
N ASP A 328 -17.66 -28.01 19.11
CA ASP A 328 -17.84 -26.91 20.05
C ASP A 328 -16.63 -25.98 19.96
N TRP A 329 -16.88 -24.72 19.60
CA TRP A 329 -15.85 -23.71 19.52
C TRP A 329 -16.41 -22.32 19.74
N GLU A 330 -15.55 -21.44 20.24
CA GLU A 330 -15.83 -20.01 20.38
C GLU A 330 -14.62 -19.21 19.90
N GLY A 331 -14.87 -18.08 19.27
CA GLY A 331 -13.82 -17.12 18.91
C GLY A 331 -14.26 -15.71 19.22
N LEU A 332 -13.31 -14.85 19.60
CA LEU A 332 -13.63 -13.48 20.00
C LEU A 332 -13.83 -12.61 18.75
N ASN A 333 -15.06 -12.20 18.46
CA ASN A 333 -15.48 -11.56 17.21
C ASN A 333 -15.09 -12.36 15.94
N LEU A 334 -15.16 -13.69 16.02
CA LEU A 334 -14.82 -14.58 14.90
C LEU A 334 -16.01 -15.46 14.51
N SER A 335 -16.12 -15.70 13.21
CA SER A 335 -17.07 -16.63 12.59
C SER A 335 -16.35 -17.68 11.77
N ALA A 336 -17.04 -18.77 11.44
CA ALA A 336 -16.50 -19.80 10.56
C ALA A 336 -16.18 -19.25 9.15
N GLU A 337 -16.93 -18.23 8.68
CA GLU A 337 -16.67 -17.61 7.38
C GLU A 337 -15.35 -16.84 7.35
N ASP A 338 -14.89 -16.28 8.48
CA ASP A 338 -13.57 -15.63 8.54
C ASP A 338 -12.44 -16.63 8.25
N PHE A 339 -12.57 -17.88 8.72
CA PHE A 339 -11.63 -18.96 8.40
C PHE A 339 -11.73 -19.41 6.94
N VAL A 340 -12.94 -19.51 6.40
CA VAL A 340 -13.17 -19.82 4.98
C VAL A 340 -12.47 -18.78 4.12
N ASP A 341 -12.72 -17.50 4.35
CA ASP A 341 -12.11 -16.43 3.58
C ASP A 341 -10.59 -16.40 3.76
N ALA A 342 -10.08 -16.53 4.99
CA ALA A 342 -8.65 -16.55 5.25
C ALA A 342 -7.91 -17.68 4.52
N ILE A 343 -8.48 -18.89 4.50
CA ILE A 343 -7.87 -20.07 3.87
C ILE A 343 -8.01 -20.05 2.35
N LEU A 344 -9.16 -19.63 1.84
CA LEU A 344 -9.38 -19.53 0.39
C LEU A 344 -8.62 -18.36 -0.23
N PHE A 345 -8.33 -17.30 0.51
CA PHE A 345 -7.63 -16.12 0.01
C PHE A 345 -6.32 -16.44 -0.73
N PRO A 346 -5.33 -17.16 -0.14
CA PRO A 346 -4.13 -17.56 -0.88
C PRO A 346 -4.45 -18.54 -2.02
N LEU A 347 -5.46 -19.39 -1.88
CA LEU A 347 -5.79 -20.44 -2.86
C LEU A 347 -6.44 -19.89 -4.14
N ARG A 348 -7.17 -18.77 -4.06
CA ARG A 348 -7.72 -18.07 -5.24
C ARG A 348 -6.61 -17.70 -6.25
N LYS A 349 -5.37 -17.53 -5.78
CA LYS A 349 -4.21 -17.26 -6.64
C LYS A 349 -3.91 -18.43 -7.59
N ALA A 350 -4.26 -19.66 -7.23
CA ALA A 350 -4.03 -20.84 -8.06
C ALA A 350 -4.80 -20.80 -9.39
N GLU A 351 -5.88 -20.04 -9.48
CA GLU A 351 -6.57 -19.75 -10.74
C GLU A 351 -5.63 -19.11 -11.78
N GLY A 352 -4.59 -18.39 -11.34
CA GLY A 352 -3.60 -17.75 -12.21
C GLY A 352 -2.83 -18.73 -13.10
N LEU A 353 -2.75 -20.01 -12.72
CA LEU A 353 -2.17 -21.06 -13.58
C LEU A 353 -2.95 -21.23 -14.88
N GLN A 354 -4.28 -21.05 -14.83
CA GLN A 354 -5.14 -21.13 -16.02
C GLN A 354 -4.90 -19.95 -16.97
N LEU A 355 -4.34 -18.86 -16.44
CA LEU A 355 -3.96 -17.65 -17.18
C LEU A 355 -2.50 -17.69 -17.66
N GLY A 356 -1.82 -18.83 -17.52
CA GLY A 356 -0.42 -18.98 -17.94
C GLY A 356 0.60 -18.34 -17.00
N ILE A 357 0.21 -17.95 -15.78
CA ILE A 357 1.18 -17.50 -14.78
C ILE A 357 1.96 -18.72 -14.27
N GLU A 358 3.28 -18.61 -14.24
CA GLU A 358 4.15 -19.66 -13.72
C GLU A 358 3.92 -19.86 -12.21
N LYS A 359 4.01 -21.10 -11.74
CA LYS A 359 3.76 -21.46 -10.34
C LYS A 359 4.54 -20.60 -9.33
N LYS A 360 5.83 -20.36 -9.60
CA LYS A 360 6.72 -19.52 -8.76
C LYS A 360 6.30 -18.04 -8.69
N ARG A 361 5.46 -17.56 -9.61
CA ARG A 361 4.98 -16.17 -9.70
C ARG A 361 3.58 -15.97 -9.14
N LEU A 362 2.89 -17.03 -8.72
CA LEU A 362 1.52 -16.90 -8.20
C LEU A 362 1.42 -15.98 -6.96
N ASN A 363 2.49 -15.89 -6.17
CA ASN A 363 2.54 -14.97 -5.02
C ASN A 363 2.67 -13.50 -5.43
N ASN A 364 2.99 -13.18 -6.69
CA ASN A 364 2.92 -11.83 -7.22
C ASN A 364 1.47 -11.36 -7.37
N ILE A 365 0.49 -12.26 -7.36
CA ILE A 365 -0.90 -11.88 -7.13
C ILE A 365 -1.05 -11.63 -5.64
N ILE A 366 -1.22 -10.39 -5.24
CA ILE A 366 -1.38 -10.01 -3.83
C ILE A 366 -2.74 -10.51 -3.32
N ALA A 367 -3.81 -10.18 -4.03
CA ALA A 367 -5.18 -10.41 -3.60
C ALA A 367 -6.17 -10.52 -4.79
N SER A 368 -7.22 -11.32 -4.62
CA SER A 368 -8.48 -11.20 -5.38
C SER A 368 -9.61 -10.84 -4.42
N ILE A 369 -10.18 -9.66 -4.61
CA ILE A 369 -11.11 -8.99 -3.70
C ILE A 369 -12.53 -9.08 -4.25
N GLY A 370 -13.47 -9.58 -3.43
CA GLY A 370 -14.89 -9.62 -3.77
C GLY A 370 -15.31 -10.64 -4.84
N GLY A 371 -14.43 -11.56 -5.24
CA GLY A 371 -14.70 -12.58 -6.26
C GLY A 371 -13.50 -13.47 -6.60
N GLY A 372 -13.74 -14.42 -7.51
CA GLY A 372 -12.69 -15.27 -8.10
C GLY A 372 -11.70 -14.44 -8.93
N LEU A 373 -10.48 -14.94 -9.09
CA LEU A 373 -9.42 -14.21 -9.78
C LEU A 373 -9.79 -14.01 -11.26
N ILE A 374 -10.18 -15.08 -11.96
CA ILE A 374 -10.49 -15.04 -13.39
C ILE A 374 -11.71 -14.16 -13.65
N GLU A 375 -12.79 -14.36 -12.87
CA GLU A 375 -14.02 -13.56 -12.97
C GLU A 375 -13.73 -12.06 -12.82
N ASN A 376 -12.90 -11.70 -11.83
CA ASN A 376 -12.55 -10.32 -11.59
C ASN A 376 -11.74 -9.72 -12.75
N ILE A 377 -10.80 -10.49 -13.34
CA ILE A 377 -10.00 -10.03 -14.48
C ILE A 377 -10.88 -9.81 -15.71
N GLU A 378 -11.77 -10.75 -16.03
CA GLU A 378 -12.68 -10.64 -17.18
C GLU A 378 -13.59 -9.41 -17.05
N LYS A 379 -14.14 -9.17 -15.86
CA LYS A 379 -15.02 -8.04 -15.55
C LYS A 379 -14.28 -6.72 -15.34
N ALA A 380 -12.95 -6.74 -15.24
CA ALA A 380 -12.17 -5.53 -14.95
C ALA A 380 -12.43 -4.44 -15.99
N LYS A 381 -12.79 -3.24 -15.52
CA LYS A 381 -13.01 -2.03 -16.31
C LYS A 381 -11.98 -0.95 -16.04
N VAL A 382 -11.29 -1.01 -14.90
CA VAL A 382 -10.37 0.02 -14.45
C VAL A 382 -9.00 -0.61 -14.18
N MET A 383 -7.92 0.05 -14.61
CA MET A 383 -6.56 -0.36 -14.27
C MET A 383 -5.91 0.71 -13.40
N LEU A 384 -5.47 0.34 -12.20
CA LEU A 384 -4.82 1.25 -11.24
C LEU A 384 -3.32 1.03 -11.25
N LEU A 385 -2.56 2.08 -11.54
CA LEU A 385 -1.11 2.02 -11.74
C LEU A 385 -0.43 2.99 -10.76
N PRO A 386 0.56 2.56 -9.97
CA PRO A 386 1.15 3.42 -8.96
C PRO A 386 2.15 4.38 -9.60
N TYR A 387 2.14 5.65 -9.17
CA TYR A 387 3.05 6.65 -9.70
C TYR A 387 4.54 6.31 -9.49
N CYS A 388 4.86 5.54 -8.44
CA CYS A 388 6.21 5.12 -8.13
C CYS A 388 6.80 4.15 -9.17
N ALA A 389 5.95 3.56 -10.03
CA ALA A 389 6.37 2.75 -11.18
C ALA A 389 6.65 3.57 -12.45
N LYS A 390 6.40 4.90 -12.43
CA LYS A 390 6.83 5.80 -13.52
C LYS A 390 8.23 6.32 -13.23
N PRO A 391 9.16 6.40 -14.19
CA PRO A 391 10.51 6.90 -13.95
C PRO A 391 10.56 8.35 -13.46
N ARG A 392 11.66 8.74 -12.79
CA ARG A 392 11.84 10.12 -12.27
C ARG A 392 11.74 11.21 -13.34
N TRP A 393 12.17 10.90 -14.55
CA TRP A 393 12.14 11.82 -15.69
C TRP A 393 10.76 11.95 -16.34
N CYS A 394 9.78 11.14 -15.94
CA CYS A 394 8.46 11.13 -16.56
C CYS A 394 7.64 12.36 -16.14
N ASP A 395 7.31 13.22 -17.11
CA ASP A 395 6.45 14.39 -16.89
C ASP A 395 5.06 14.04 -16.33
N TYR A 396 4.61 12.79 -16.56
CA TYR A 396 3.35 12.26 -16.08
C TYR A 396 3.47 11.55 -14.73
N ARG A 397 4.65 11.54 -14.07
CA ARG A 397 4.84 10.83 -12.79
C ARG A 397 3.80 11.26 -11.77
N HIS A 398 3.55 12.54 -11.62
CA HIS A 398 2.60 13.07 -10.62
C HIS A 398 1.23 13.44 -11.20
N LEU A 399 0.90 12.89 -12.37
CA LEU A 399 -0.41 13.02 -13.00
C LEU A 399 -1.12 11.67 -13.01
N ASP A 400 -2.44 11.71 -13.00
CA ASP A 400 -3.33 10.55 -13.03
C ASP A 400 -3.44 9.88 -14.42
N ASP A 401 -2.65 10.36 -15.38
CA ASP A 401 -2.66 9.96 -16.79
C ASP A 401 -1.26 9.57 -17.30
N CYS A 402 -1.14 9.01 -18.50
CA CYS A 402 0.14 8.68 -19.14
C CYS A 402 0.15 9.05 -20.62
N GLY A 403 1.20 9.74 -21.07
CA GLY A 403 1.39 10.07 -22.50
C GLY A 403 1.89 8.92 -23.39
N GLU A 404 1.90 7.67 -22.89
CA GLU A 404 2.24 6.45 -23.65
C GLU A 404 3.57 6.48 -24.44
N CYS A 405 4.56 7.25 -23.97
CA CYS A 405 5.84 7.49 -24.66
C CYS A 405 6.70 6.24 -24.94
N GLY A 406 6.33 5.08 -24.35
CA GLY A 406 7.05 3.81 -24.49
C GLY A 406 8.35 3.70 -23.69
N GLY A 407 8.60 4.63 -22.77
CA GLY A 407 9.84 4.65 -21.96
C GLY A 407 9.74 3.98 -20.59
N CYS A 408 8.59 3.39 -20.21
CA CYS A 408 8.44 2.68 -18.94
C CYS A 408 7.33 1.62 -18.98
N THR A 409 7.34 0.74 -17.98
CA THR A 409 6.36 -0.34 -17.81
C THR A 409 4.93 0.17 -17.60
N VAL A 410 4.75 1.31 -16.92
CA VAL A 410 3.44 1.96 -16.78
C VAL A 410 2.87 2.42 -18.12
N GLY A 411 3.72 2.93 -19.03
CA GLY A 411 3.27 3.30 -20.38
C GLY A 411 2.81 2.10 -21.20
N ASP A 412 3.48 0.96 -21.04
CA ASP A 412 3.04 -0.31 -21.65
C ASP A 412 1.71 -0.81 -21.05
N ALA A 413 1.52 -0.63 -19.73
CA ALA A 413 0.27 -0.98 -19.05
C ALA A 413 -0.92 -0.12 -19.52
N TYR A 414 -0.73 1.19 -19.70
CA TYR A 414 -1.75 2.07 -20.29
C TYR A 414 -2.18 1.59 -21.67
N ARG A 415 -1.21 1.31 -22.54
CA ARG A 415 -1.48 0.85 -23.91
C ARG A 415 -2.26 -0.46 -23.91
N LEU A 416 -1.87 -1.40 -23.04
CA LEU A 416 -2.56 -2.68 -22.87
C LEU A 416 -3.97 -2.50 -22.31
N ALA A 417 -4.16 -1.61 -21.32
CA ALA A 417 -5.47 -1.30 -20.77
C ALA A 417 -6.42 -0.77 -21.86
N TYR A 418 -5.97 0.15 -22.70
CA TYR A 418 -6.79 0.69 -23.80
C TYR A 418 -7.15 -0.38 -24.84
N GLN A 419 -6.20 -1.23 -25.24
CA GLN A 419 -6.47 -2.37 -26.15
C GLN A 419 -7.56 -3.30 -25.61
N LYS A 420 -7.64 -3.41 -24.28
CA LYS A 420 -8.60 -4.25 -23.56
C LYS A 420 -9.85 -3.51 -23.09
N GLY A 421 -10.05 -2.26 -23.56
CA GLY A 421 -11.23 -1.44 -23.25
C GLY A 421 -11.36 -1.05 -21.78
N MET A 422 -10.23 -0.92 -21.08
CA MET A 422 -10.17 -0.51 -19.68
C MET A 422 -9.82 0.98 -19.56
N ILE A 423 -10.09 1.54 -18.38
CA ILE A 423 -9.74 2.90 -17.99
C ILE A 423 -8.48 2.83 -17.11
N PRO A 424 -7.28 3.09 -17.66
CA PRO A 424 -6.07 3.19 -16.85
C PRO A 424 -6.04 4.52 -16.08
N ILE A 425 -5.67 4.47 -14.81
CA ILE A 425 -5.53 5.61 -13.92
C ILE A 425 -4.23 5.45 -13.14
N THR A 426 -3.41 6.49 -13.14
CA THR A 426 -2.22 6.54 -12.29
C THR A 426 -2.60 7.05 -10.92
N ILE A 427 -2.38 6.24 -9.89
CA ILE A 427 -2.59 6.61 -8.51
C ILE A 427 -1.36 7.39 -8.01
N THR A 428 -1.54 8.68 -7.77
CA THR A 428 -0.50 9.64 -7.34
C THR A 428 -0.58 9.99 -5.86
N SER A 429 -1.71 9.71 -5.21
CA SER A 429 -1.89 9.90 -3.77
C SER A 429 -2.84 8.86 -3.18
N PHE A 430 -2.82 8.74 -1.85
CA PHE A 430 -3.72 7.85 -1.13
C PHE A 430 -5.19 8.27 -1.25
N GLU A 431 -5.46 9.57 -1.27
CA GLU A 431 -6.80 10.13 -1.44
C GLU A 431 -7.37 9.78 -2.80
N LEU A 432 -6.56 9.91 -3.87
CA LEU A 432 -6.97 9.50 -5.21
C LEU A 432 -7.29 8.00 -5.28
N LEU A 433 -6.50 7.14 -4.62
CA LEU A 433 -6.80 5.72 -4.53
C LEU A 433 -8.15 5.47 -3.88
N ARG A 434 -8.37 6.04 -2.68
CA ARG A 434 -9.62 5.89 -1.94
C ARG A 434 -10.81 6.29 -2.79
N ASP A 435 -10.75 7.47 -3.41
CA ASP A 435 -11.86 8.02 -4.19
C ASP A 435 -12.10 7.20 -5.47
N THR A 436 -11.03 6.69 -6.09
CA THR A 436 -11.14 5.80 -7.26
C THR A 436 -11.77 4.46 -6.89
N LEU A 437 -11.43 3.89 -5.74
CA LEU A 437 -12.04 2.64 -5.25
C LEU A 437 -13.52 2.82 -4.92
N LEU A 438 -13.91 3.95 -4.31
CA LEU A 438 -15.31 4.30 -4.07
C LEU A 438 -16.07 4.50 -5.38
N TRP A 439 -15.46 5.19 -6.34
CA TRP A 439 -16.03 5.35 -7.68
C TRP A 439 -16.24 3.98 -8.36
N CYS A 440 -15.28 3.05 -8.22
CA CYS A 440 -15.45 1.69 -8.70
C CYS A 440 -16.64 1.00 -8.02
N ALA A 441 -16.77 1.12 -6.69
CA ALA A 441 -17.88 0.54 -5.93
C ALA A 441 -19.24 1.06 -6.41
N GLN A 442 -19.39 2.38 -6.50
CA GLN A 442 -20.64 3.04 -6.91
C GLN A 442 -21.10 2.66 -8.32
N ASN A 443 -20.16 2.36 -9.21
CA ASN A 443 -20.45 1.97 -10.59
C ASN A 443 -20.44 0.45 -10.82
N GLY A 444 -20.20 -0.35 -9.77
CA GLY A 444 -20.03 -1.80 -9.89
C GLY A 444 -18.82 -2.21 -10.75
N TYR A 445 -17.83 -1.32 -10.89
CA TYR A 445 -16.64 -1.59 -11.67
C TYR A 445 -15.67 -2.49 -10.91
N THR A 446 -15.10 -3.43 -11.66
CA THR A 446 -14.00 -4.26 -11.17
C THR A 446 -12.67 -3.65 -11.62
N TYR A 447 -11.65 -3.64 -10.76
CA TYR A 447 -10.34 -3.06 -11.08
C TYR A 447 -9.22 -4.10 -11.09
N ILE A 448 -8.16 -3.82 -11.85
CA ILE A 448 -6.85 -4.48 -11.73
C ILE A 448 -5.88 -3.41 -11.22
N GLY A 449 -5.39 -3.55 -9.99
CA GLY A 449 -4.47 -2.62 -9.36
C GLY A 449 -3.08 -3.19 -9.22
N HIS A 450 -2.09 -2.29 -9.15
CA HIS A 450 -0.69 -2.64 -8.90
C HIS A 450 -0.20 -1.88 -7.68
N CYS A 451 0.38 -2.58 -6.71
CA CYS A 451 0.98 -2.01 -5.51
C CYS A 451 1.99 -3.00 -4.91
N CYS A 452 2.83 -2.55 -3.98
CA CYS A 452 3.65 -3.51 -3.22
C CYS A 452 2.82 -4.21 -2.14
N TYR A 453 3.22 -5.42 -1.76
CA TYR A 453 2.53 -6.20 -0.73
C TYR A 453 2.41 -5.44 0.61
N GLU A 454 3.45 -4.72 1.03
CA GLU A 454 3.45 -3.92 2.25
C GLU A 454 2.42 -2.78 2.19
N PHE A 455 2.24 -2.16 1.01
CA PHE A 455 1.19 -1.16 0.82
C PHE A 455 -0.20 -1.76 1.00
N TYR A 456 -0.45 -2.93 0.41
CA TYR A 456 -1.72 -3.65 0.58
C TYR A 456 -1.98 -3.99 2.04
N GLU A 457 -1.02 -4.61 2.73
CA GLU A 457 -1.17 -4.99 4.14
C GLU A 457 -1.45 -3.77 5.03
N LYS A 458 -0.73 -2.67 4.80
CA LYS A 458 -0.91 -1.45 5.57
C LYS A 458 -2.25 -0.77 5.29
N ARG A 459 -2.71 -0.79 4.04
CA ARG A 459 -3.93 -0.11 3.58
C ARG A 459 -5.10 -1.06 3.39
N TYR A 460 -5.05 -2.25 3.98
CA TYR A 460 -6.08 -3.28 3.87
C TYR A 460 -7.51 -2.73 4.09
N GLU A 461 -7.68 -1.85 5.09
CA GLU A 461 -8.97 -1.29 5.46
C GLU A 461 -9.69 -0.55 4.32
N ILE A 462 -8.98 0.17 3.45
CA ILE A 462 -9.63 0.86 2.32
C ILE A 462 -10.09 -0.12 1.25
N PHE A 463 -9.33 -1.19 1.00
CA PHE A 463 -9.71 -2.24 0.06
C PHE A 463 -10.89 -3.04 0.61
N ALA A 464 -10.87 -3.38 1.89
CA ALA A 464 -11.97 -4.06 2.57
C ALA A 464 -13.25 -3.19 2.60
N LYS A 465 -13.12 -1.89 2.90
CA LYS A 465 -14.24 -0.94 2.87
C LYS A 465 -14.83 -0.83 1.46
N ALA A 466 -14.00 -0.59 0.45
CA ALA A 466 -14.44 -0.52 -0.94
C ALA A 466 -15.12 -1.82 -1.38
N SER A 467 -14.61 -2.98 -0.95
CA SER A 467 -15.24 -4.27 -1.22
C SER A 467 -16.62 -4.42 -0.61
N LYS A 468 -16.82 -3.96 0.62
CA LYS A 468 -18.14 -3.94 1.27
C LYS A 468 -19.12 -3.00 0.55
N GLU A 469 -18.62 -1.92 -0.03
CA GLU A 469 -19.42 -0.98 -0.82
C GLU A 469 -19.66 -1.45 -2.26
N GLY A 470 -19.03 -2.56 -2.69
CA GLY A 470 -19.30 -3.23 -3.96
C GLY A 470 -18.14 -3.25 -4.96
N ALA A 471 -16.99 -2.62 -4.65
CA ALA A 471 -15.82 -2.69 -5.52
C ALA A 471 -15.20 -4.09 -5.50
N LYS A 472 -14.95 -4.65 -6.67
CA LYS A 472 -14.20 -5.91 -6.81
C LYS A 472 -12.87 -5.63 -7.47
N GLY A 473 -11.87 -6.47 -7.27
CA GLY A 473 -10.63 -6.29 -8.03
C GLY A 473 -9.53 -7.29 -7.73
N VAL A 474 -8.47 -7.17 -8.50
CA VAL A 474 -7.24 -7.97 -8.37
C VAL A 474 -6.09 -7.02 -8.09
N LEU A 475 -5.22 -7.38 -7.16
CA LEU A 475 -4.00 -6.64 -6.87
C LEU A 475 -2.78 -7.45 -7.26
N LEU A 476 -1.89 -6.82 -8.02
CA LEU A 476 -0.64 -7.38 -8.50
C LEU A 476 0.53 -6.65 -7.85
N ASP A 477 1.56 -7.42 -7.52
CA ASP A 477 2.77 -6.92 -6.90
C ASP A 477 3.62 -6.14 -7.90
N ILE A 478 4.47 -5.27 -7.36
CA ILE A 478 5.45 -4.48 -8.12
C ILE A 478 6.86 -4.79 -7.61
N VAL A 479 7.84 -4.71 -8.50
CA VAL A 479 9.22 -5.11 -8.19
C VAL A 479 10.11 -3.89 -7.96
N GLY A 480 11.09 -4.07 -7.07
CA GLY A 480 12.12 -3.08 -6.76
C GLY A 480 12.15 -2.72 -5.27
N THR A 481 12.98 -1.76 -4.92
CA THR A 481 13.15 -1.33 -3.54
C THR A 481 11.97 -0.46 -3.12
N THR A 482 11.09 -1.01 -2.28
CA THR A 482 9.88 -0.32 -1.82
C THR A 482 10.22 0.81 -0.86
N CYS A 483 9.37 1.83 -0.80
CA CYS A 483 9.52 2.89 0.20
C CYS A 483 9.55 2.34 1.64
N TYR A 484 8.84 1.25 1.90
CA TYR A 484 8.83 0.54 3.19
C TYR A 484 10.20 -0.06 3.56
N SER A 485 10.97 -0.52 2.57
CA SER A 485 12.31 -1.08 2.80
C SER A 485 13.39 -0.01 3.03
N LEU A 486 13.16 1.22 2.58
CA LEU A 486 14.09 2.35 2.69
C LEU A 486 13.91 3.17 3.96
N GLY A 487 12.86 2.87 4.71
CA GLY A 487 12.52 3.54 5.95
C GLY A 487 11.54 4.68 5.78
N VAL A 488 11.24 5.33 6.90
CA VAL A 488 10.04 6.15 7.06
C VAL A 488 10.01 7.39 6.19
N GLU A 489 11.15 8.05 6.06
CA GLU A 489 11.23 9.33 5.36
C GLU A 489 10.84 9.15 3.89
N GLU A 490 11.31 8.07 3.27
CA GLU A 490 10.92 7.70 1.92
C GLU A 490 9.46 7.25 1.81
N GLU A 491 8.89 6.66 2.86
CA GLU A 491 7.46 6.37 2.89
C GLU A 491 6.59 7.62 3.03
N GLU A 492 6.94 8.58 3.90
CA GLU A 492 6.21 9.85 3.99
C GLU A 492 6.24 10.59 2.66
N ARG A 493 7.42 10.61 2.01
CA ARG A 493 7.54 11.10 0.63
C ARG A 493 6.65 10.29 -0.30
N ALA A 494 6.59 8.97 -0.15
CA ALA A 494 5.72 8.11 -0.96
C ALA A 494 4.24 8.45 -0.82
N TYR A 495 3.80 8.71 0.41
CA TYR A 495 2.44 9.09 0.73
C TYR A 495 2.04 10.41 0.06
N HIS A 496 2.96 11.37 0.00
CA HIS A 496 2.75 12.68 -0.62
C HIS A 496 2.99 12.73 -2.13
N GLY A 497 3.24 11.58 -2.77
CA GLY A 497 3.55 11.56 -4.19
C GLY A 497 4.99 11.96 -4.52
N GLU A 498 5.86 12.13 -3.54
CA GLU A 498 7.24 12.65 -3.66
C GLU A 498 8.32 11.57 -3.63
N PHE A 499 7.93 10.28 -3.58
CA PHE A 499 8.89 9.19 -3.58
C PHE A 499 9.62 9.11 -4.90
N THR A 500 10.94 9.03 -4.81
CA THR A 500 11.80 9.19 -5.98
C THR A 500 12.32 7.85 -6.49
N VAL A 501 12.44 6.81 -5.67
CA VAL A 501 12.94 5.51 -6.15
C VAL A 501 11.98 4.92 -7.18
N GLU A 502 12.56 4.24 -8.17
CA GLU A 502 11.87 3.67 -9.31
C GLU A 502 11.54 2.21 -8.99
N LEU A 503 10.25 1.91 -9.00
CA LEU A 503 9.72 0.55 -8.97
C LEU A 503 9.30 0.18 -10.41
N ASP A 504 9.09 -1.10 -10.67
CA ASP A 504 8.64 -1.58 -11.97
C ASP A 504 7.42 -2.49 -11.85
N LEU A 505 6.60 -2.49 -12.90
CA LEU A 505 5.54 -3.48 -13.04
C LEU A 505 6.12 -4.79 -13.59
N ILE A 506 5.58 -5.92 -13.14
CA ILE A 506 5.96 -7.23 -13.66
C ILE A 506 5.24 -7.46 -14.99
N LYS A 507 5.91 -7.09 -16.09
CA LYS A 507 5.31 -7.03 -17.43
C LYS A 507 4.75 -8.38 -17.88
N GLU A 508 5.46 -9.48 -17.60
CA GLU A 508 5.04 -10.83 -17.98
C GLU A 508 3.74 -11.22 -17.28
N ASP A 509 3.63 -10.94 -15.98
CA ASP A 509 2.45 -11.29 -15.18
C ASP A 509 1.24 -10.47 -15.63
N MET A 510 1.45 -9.18 -15.91
CA MET A 510 0.41 -8.32 -16.48
C MET A 510 -0.06 -8.85 -17.84
N GLN A 511 0.85 -9.24 -18.73
CA GLN A 511 0.48 -9.77 -20.05
C GLN A 511 -0.29 -11.09 -19.95
N SER A 512 0.17 -12.02 -19.09
CA SER A 512 -0.52 -13.29 -18.81
C SER A 512 -1.93 -13.06 -18.26
N ILE A 513 -2.09 -12.17 -17.29
CA ILE A 513 -3.40 -11.87 -16.70
C ILE A 513 -4.34 -11.25 -17.72
N MET A 514 -3.85 -10.29 -18.51
CA MET A 514 -4.64 -9.59 -19.50
C MET A 514 -5.03 -10.45 -20.71
N SER A 515 -4.44 -11.65 -20.88
CA SER A 515 -4.84 -12.59 -21.93
C SER A 515 -6.23 -13.18 -21.70
N ALA A 516 -6.71 -13.20 -20.45
CA ALA A 516 -8.07 -13.65 -20.11
C ALA A 516 -9.15 -12.71 -20.66
N LYS A 517 -8.79 -11.47 -20.97
CA LYS A 517 -9.72 -10.44 -21.42
C LYS A 517 -9.69 -10.33 -22.95
N PRO A 518 -10.84 -10.40 -23.65
CA PRO A 518 -10.87 -10.25 -25.10
C PRO A 518 -10.41 -8.86 -25.51
N ASP A 519 -9.76 -8.76 -26.67
CA ASP A 519 -9.49 -7.47 -27.29
C ASP A 519 -10.80 -6.80 -27.68
N VAL A 520 -10.85 -5.48 -27.50
CA VAL A 520 -11.99 -4.71 -28.01
C VAL A 520 -11.64 -4.28 -29.42
N GLU A 521 -12.50 -4.60 -30.39
CA GLU A 521 -12.40 -3.98 -31.73
C GLU A 521 -12.36 -2.46 -31.55
N ALA A 522 -11.45 -1.79 -32.28
CA ALA A 522 -11.28 -0.35 -32.17
C ALA A 522 -12.66 0.34 -32.19
N PRO A 523 -13.06 1.03 -31.11
CA PRO A 523 -14.43 1.48 -30.99
C PRO A 523 -14.74 2.46 -32.12
N ASP A 524 -15.87 2.23 -32.80
CA ASP A 524 -16.54 3.26 -33.57
C ASP A 524 -16.77 4.45 -32.62
N LYS A 525 -16.32 5.65 -33.02
CA LYS A 525 -16.34 6.87 -32.20
C LYS A 525 -17.77 7.17 -31.72
N LYS A 526 -18.18 6.61 -30.58
CA LYS A 526 -19.39 7.00 -29.87
C LYS A 526 -19.01 7.58 -28.53
N GLU A 527 -19.45 8.82 -28.33
CA GLU A 527 -19.28 9.60 -27.13
C GLU A 527 -19.75 8.82 -25.90
N VAL A 528 -18.82 8.47 -25.01
CA VAL A 528 -19.16 8.04 -23.66
C VAL A 528 -19.11 9.28 -22.78
N LYS A 529 -20.30 9.81 -22.41
CA LYS A 529 -20.42 10.81 -21.35
C LYS A 529 -19.93 10.22 -20.03
N ARG A 530 -18.96 10.89 -19.39
CA ARG A 530 -18.61 10.65 -17.99
C ARG A 530 -19.40 11.65 -17.14
N ASP A 531 -20.34 11.16 -16.34
CA ASP A 531 -21.28 11.98 -15.56
C ASP A 531 -20.78 12.40 -14.16
N PHE A 532 -19.49 12.22 -13.84
CA PHE A 532 -19.00 12.41 -12.47
C PHE A 532 -17.96 13.53 -12.33
N ASP A 533 -18.30 14.56 -11.54
CA ASP A 533 -17.39 15.60 -11.06
C ASP A 533 -16.83 15.18 -9.69
N PHE A 534 -15.51 14.98 -9.60
CA PHE A 534 -14.84 14.59 -8.37
C PHE A 534 -14.75 15.73 -7.33
N SER A 535 -14.94 16.98 -7.75
CA SER A 535 -14.73 18.20 -6.94
C SER A 535 -15.53 18.26 -5.61
N PRO A 536 -16.78 17.78 -5.51
CA PRO A 536 -17.57 17.86 -4.27
C PRO A 536 -17.01 16.97 -3.16
N HIS A 537 -16.43 15.82 -3.48
CA HIS A 537 -15.89 14.87 -2.50
C HIS A 537 -14.54 15.30 -1.90
N PHE A 538 -13.86 16.27 -2.54
CA PHE A 538 -12.61 16.86 -2.06
C PHE A 538 -12.81 17.94 -0.98
N LEU A 539 -14.00 18.56 -0.90
CA LEU A 539 -14.22 19.71 -0.02
C LEU A 539 -14.33 19.33 1.47
N ASP A 540 -14.85 18.13 1.77
CA ASP A 540 -15.07 17.67 3.14
C ASP A 540 -13.78 17.18 3.85
N PHE A 541 -12.69 16.99 3.09
CA PHE A 541 -11.43 16.43 3.59
C PHE A 541 -10.22 17.33 3.38
N LYS A 542 -10.40 18.58 2.94
CA LYS A 542 -9.29 19.53 2.78
C LYS A 542 -8.72 19.89 4.16
N PRO A 543 -7.49 19.48 4.50
CA PRO A 543 -6.90 19.91 5.76
C PRO A 543 -6.74 21.44 5.76
N PRO A 544 -6.89 22.13 6.92
CA PRO A 544 -6.83 23.60 6.98
C PRO A 544 -5.53 24.20 6.41
N TYR A 545 -4.47 23.40 6.33
CA TYR A 545 -3.16 23.76 5.85
C TYR A 545 -2.92 23.54 4.34
N TYR A 546 -3.89 22.95 3.59
CA TYR A 546 -3.73 22.69 2.16
C TYR A 546 -3.83 23.96 1.32
N LYS A 547 -2.69 24.43 0.77
CA LYS A 547 -2.62 25.57 -0.14
C LYS A 547 -2.68 25.10 -1.60
N LYS A 548 -3.48 25.82 -2.40
CA LYS A 548 -3.59 25.66 -3.86
C LYS A 548 -2.20 25.86 -4.48
N PRO A 549 -1.68 24.93 -5.34
CA PRO A 549 -0.42 25.16 -6.04
C PRO A 549 -0.51 26.44 -6.87
N LYS A 550 0.57 27.23 -6.87
CA LYS A 550 0.68 28.42 -7.74
C LYS A 550 0.69 27.98 -9.21
N ALA A 551 0.04 28.78 -10.06
CA ALA A 551 0.12 28.63 -11.51
C ALA A 551 1.58 28.76 -12.00
N ALA A 552 1.87 28.16 -13.15
CA ALA A 552 3.22 28.05 -13.71
C ALA A 552 3.97 29.40 -13.79
N PRO A 553 5.29 29.42 -13.50
CA PRO A 553 6.11 30.63 -13.45
C PRO A 553 6.40 31.26 -14.83
N THR A 554 6.78 32.54 -14.84
CA THR A 554 7.16 33.31 -16.06
C THR A 554 8.55 32.91 -16.59
N PRO A 555 8.93 33.33 -17.82
CA PRO A 555 10.23 32.99 -18.42
C PRO A 555 11.47 33.44 -17.62
N GLU A 556 11.39 34.51 -16.82
CA GLU A 556 12.48 34.87 -15.90
C GLU A 556 12.53 34.00 -14.62
N GLU A 557 11.42 33.35 -14.27
CA GLU A 557 11.26 32.56 -13.05
C GLU A 557 11.56 31.05 -13.23
N ASP A 558 11.58 30.54 -14.47
CA ASP A 558 11.93 29.15 -14.80
C ASP A 558 13.46 28.92 -14.93
N MET A 559 14.20 29.21 -13.85
CA MET A 559 15.66 28.94 -13.77
C MET A 559 16.01 27.61 -13.08
N THR A 560 15.01 26.78 -12.72
CA THR A 560 15.23 25.53 -11.96
C THR A 560 15.38 24.27 -12.83
N ARG A 561 15.32 24.39 -14.16
CA ARG A 561 15.55 23.28 -15.12
C ARG A 561 16.95 23.33 -15.75
N THR A 562 17.93 23.65 -14.91
CA THR A 562 19.32 24.01 -15.26
C THR A 562 20.16 22.84 -15.80
N SER A 563 19.68 21.59 -15.76
CA SER A 563 20.47 20.43 -16.21
C SER A 563 20.53 20.23 -17.74
N MET A 564 19.67 20.90 -18.53
CA MET A 564 19.73 20.86 -20.01
C MET A 564 20.44 22.07 -20.65
N GLN A 565 20.91 23.05 -19.88
CA GLN A 565 21.50 24.29 -20.40
C GLN A 565 23.04 24.27 -20.56
N LYS A 566 23.66 23.13 -20.91
CA LYS A 566 25.12 23.12 -21.12
C LYS A 566 25.60 23.39 -22.54
N GLU A 567 24.74 23.39 -23.55
CA GLU A 567 25.16 23.70 -24.93
C GLU A 567 24.08 24.50 -25.67
N VAL A 568 23.88 25.75 -25.28
CA VAL A 568 23.08 26.69 -26.09
C VAL A 568 23.98 27.22 -27.20
N PHE A 569 23.80 26.72 -28.43
CA PHE A 569 24.47 27.27 -29.59
C PHE A 569 24.08 28.75 -29.77
N LYS A 570 25.06 29.63 -30.00
CA LYS A 570 24.83 31.07 -30.22
C LYS A 570 25.30 31.54 -31.59
N GLY A 571 25.73 30.62 -32.46
CA GLY A 571 26.07 30.94 -33.84
C GLY A 571 24.84 31.15 -34.71
N GLU A 572 25.04 31.64 -35.93
CA GLU A 572 23.95 31.99 -36.84
C GLU A 572 23.23 30.76 -37.42
N ALA A 573 23.99 29.72 -37.78
CA ALA A 573 23.45 28.46 -38.30
C ALA A 573 24.41 27.27 -38.09
N THR A 574 23.88 26.06 -38.23
CA THR A 574 24.61 24.78 -38.20
C THR A 574 24.21 23.91 -39.38
N ILE A 575 25.16 23.12 -39.88
CA ILE A 575 24.93 22.01 -40.81
C ILE A 575 25.55 20.77 -40.17
N GLY A 576 24.73 19.82 -39.72
CA GLY A 576 25.17 18.78 -38.79
C GLY A 576 25.78 19.41 -37.53
N GLU A 577 26.99 18.98 -37.17
CA GLU A 577 27.71 19.48 -35.99
C GLU A 577 28.57 20.73 -36.28
N GLU A 578 28.68 21.18 -37.54
CA GLU A 578 29.52 22.32 -37.93
C GLU A 578 28.75 23.64 -37.92
N ALA A 579 29.36 24.68 -37.31
CA ALA A 579 28.85 26.04 -37.32
C ALA A 579 29.17 26.73 -38.67
N VAL A 580 28.14 27.31 -39.30
CA VAL A 580 28.27 27.97 -40.62
C VAL A 580 27.57 29.33 -40.62
N SER A 581 27.83 30.16 -41.64
CA SER A 581 27.10 31.41 -41.82
C SER A 581 25.64 31.15 -42.21
N PHE A 582 24.74 32.09 -41.86
CA PHE A 582 23.34 31.99 -42.27
C PHE A 582 23.20 31.81 -43.80
N LYS A 583 23.99 32.54 -44.59
CA LYS A 583 23.96 32.50 -46.06
C LYS A 583 24.36 31.14 -46.64
N GLU A 584 25.30 30.45 -46.01
CA GLU A 584 25.70 29.09 -46.42
C GLU A 584 24.62 28.06 -46.10
N ALA A 585 24.03 28.14 -44.90
CA ALA A 585 22.90 27.31 -44.52
C ALA A 585 21.70 27.51 -45.46
N VAL A 586 21.35 28.75 -45.80
CA VAL A 586 20.24 29.04 -46.73
C VAL A 586 20.50 28.49 -48.14
N LYS A 587 21.72 28.58 -48.67
CA LYS A 587 22.05 27.98 -49.98
C LYS A 587 21.79 26.47 -50.00
N LEU A 588 22.18 25.77 -48.93
CA LEU A 588 21.96 24.34 -48.81
C LEU A 588 20.47 24.01 -48.62
N LEU A 589 19.76 24.79 -47.79
CA LEU A 589 18.32 24.65 -47.60
C LEU A 589 17.55 24.82 -48.92
N VAL A 590 17.86 25.85 -49.71
CA VAL A 590 17.26 26.09 -51.03
C VAL A 590 17.48 24.90 -51.96
N LYS A 591 18.69 24.33 -51.95
CA LYS A 591 19.02 23.12 -52.72
C LYS A 591 18.16 21.93 -52.27
N TRP A 592 18.07 21.66 -50.97
CA TRP A 592 17.24 20.57 -50.42
C TRP A 592 15.75 20.76 -50.74
N ILE A 593 15.23 21.97 -50.64
CA ILE A 593 13.84 22.28 -51.01
C ILE A 593 13.61 22.04 -52.51
N LYS A 594 14.57 22.27 -53.40
CA LYS A 594 14.44 21.99 -54.84
C LYS A 594 14.54 20.50 -55.17
N GLU A 595 15.38 19.74 -54.46
CA GLU A 595 15.64 18.32 -54.72
C GLU A 595 14.65 17.35 -54.05
N SER A 596 14.07 17.73 -52.91
CA SER A 596 13.09 16.90 -52.18
C SER A 596 11.91 16.56 -53.09
N LYS A 597 11.26 15.40 -52.92
CA LYS A 597 10.02 15.01 -53.61
C LYS A 597 8.80 15.34 -52.76
N ASN A 598 8.88 15.14 -51.44
CA ASN A 598 7.78 15.32 -50.48
C ASN A 598 8.21 16.24 -49.31
N PRO A 599 8.47 17.53 -49.57
CA PRO A 599 8.88 18.44 -48.52
C PRO A 599 7.71 18.70 -47.58
N THR A 600 7.94 18.57 -46.28
CA THR A 600 6.93 18.78 -45.24
C THR A 600 7.32 20.00 -44.40
N LEU A 601 6.38 20.90 -44.19
CA LEU A 601 6.56 22.08 -43.35
C LEU A 601 5.73 21.91 -42.08
N VAL A 602 6.38 21.78 -40.94
CA VAL A 602 5.75 21.71 -39.62
C VAL A 602 5.75 23.10 -39.00
N ILE A 603 4.55 23.63 -38.76
CA ILE A 603 4.33 24.95 -38.18
C ILE A 603 3.95 24.75 -36.71
N GLY A 604 4.80 25.20 -35.80
CA GLY A 604 4.58 25.10 -34.35
C GLY A 604 3.77 26.26 -33.77
N PRO A 605 3.38 26.14 -32.48
CA PRO A 605 2.45 27.06 -31.83
C PRO A 605 2.96 28.49 -31.65
N LEU A 606 4.29 28.73 -31.70
CA LEU A 606 4.85 30.08 -31.58
C LEU A 606 4.46 31.00 -32.75
N LEU A 607 3.94 30.44 -33.86
CA LEU A 607 3.38 31.22 -34.97
C LEU A 607 1.87 31.43 -34.86
N PHE A 608 1.19 30.74 -33.94
CA PHE A 608 -0.27 30.76 -33.79
C PHE A 608 -0.74 31.42 -32.49
N TRP A 609 0.16 31.71 -31.55
CA TRP A 609 -0.17 32.33 -30.27
C TRP A 609 0.08 33.83 -30.30
N ASP A 610 -1.00 34.56 -30.03
CA ASP A 610 -1.08 36.02 -29.98
C ASP A 610 -0.87 36.75 -31.32
N TRP A 611 -1.91 36.66 -32.16
CA TRP A 611 -2.05 37.31 -33.47
C TRP A 611 -2.00 38.84 -33.40
N LYS A 612 -1.90 39.42 -32.19
CA LYS A 612 -1.79 40.86 -31.97
C LYS A 612 -0.34 41.35 -32.09
N GLU A 613 0.65 40.46 -32.02
CA GLU A 613 2.05 40.83 -32.22
C GLU A 613 2.38 41.01 -33.70
N LYS A 614 2.84 42.21 -34.06
CA LYS A 614 3.16 42.59 -35.45
C LYS A 614 4.23 41.70 -36.07
N GLU A 615 5.24 41.30 -35.30
CA GLU A 615 6.36 40.48 -35.79
C GLU A 615 5.93 39.05 -36.17
N LEU A 616 4.97 38.47 -35.42
CA LEU A 616 4.42 37.15 -35.72
C LEU A 616 3.53 37.18 -36.97
N LEU A 617 2.75 38.25 -37.16
CA LEU A 617 1.97 38.48 -38.38
C LEU A 617 2.87 38.59 -39.62
N GLU A 618 3.95 39.36 -39.53
CA GLU A 618 4.94 39.49 -40.61
C GLU A 618 5.59 38.14 -40.92
N LYS A 619 6.00 37.39 -39.89
CA LYS A 619 6.59 36.05 -40.05
C LYS A 619 5.61 35.06 -40.68
N GLY A 620 4.34 35.09 -40.28
CA GLY A 620 3.27 34.28 -40.85
C GLY A 620 3.01 34.59 -42.33
N GLU A 621 2.99 35.87 -42.71
CA GLU A 621 2.78 36.29 -44.10
C GLU A 621 3.94 35.86 -45.02
N VAL A 622 5.19 36.00 -44.57
CA VAL A 622 6.35 35.52 -45.30
C VAL A 622 6.32 34.00 -45.45
N LEU A 623 5.93 33.28 -44.39
CA LEU A 623 5.80 31.81 -44.43
C LEU A 623 4.68 31.37 -45.38
N ARG A 624 3.56 32.08 -45.44
CA ARG A 624 2.48 31.83 -46.40
C ARG A 624 2.98 31.98 -47.83
N ARG A 625 3.69 33.06 -48.14
CA ARG A 625 4.32 33.28 -49.46
C ARG A 625 5.35 32.20 -49.80
N LEU A 626 6.09 31.70 -48.81
CA LEU A 626 7.01 30.57 -48.97
C LEU A 626 6.27 29.26 -49.34
N ILE A 627 5.17 28.97 -48.65
CA ILE A 627 4.31 27.82 -48.94
C ILE A 627 3.78 27.90 -50.38
N GLU A 628 3.26 29.06 -50.77
CA GLU A 628 2.71 29.31 -52.11
C GLU A 628 3.77 29.19 -53.21
N LYS A 629 4.96 29.76 -52.99
CA LYS A 629 6.05 29.73 -53.99
C LYS A 629 6.57 28.31 -54.25
N VAL A 630 6.66 27.48 -53.22
CA VAL A 630 7.13 26.09 -53.36
C VAL A 630 6.00 25.16 -53.82
N GLY A 631 4.74 25.47 -53.50
CA GLY A 631 3.52 24.86 -54.06
C GLY A 631 3.25 23.39 -53.70
N ARG A 632 4.27 22.66 -53.22
CA ARG A 632 4.22 21.22 -52.93
C ARG A 632 4.55 20.86 -51.48
N PHE A 633 4.62 21.86 -50.60
CA PHE A 633 4.78 21.60 -49.17
C PHE A 633 3.57 20.86 -48.61
N ASN A 634 3.80 19.73 -47.97
CA ASN A 634 2.82 19.13 -47.07
C ASN A 634 2.86 19.91 -45.75
N VAL A 635 1.87 20.78 -45.52
CA VAL A 635 1.84 21.63 -44.32
C VAL A 635 1.21 20.85 -43.18
N LYS A 636 1.93 20.75 -42.06
CA LYS A 636 1.47 20.16 -40.81
C LYS A 636 1.47 21.23 -39.74
N VAL A 637 0.36 21.37 -39.04
CA VAL A 637 0.28 22.25 -37.87
C VAL A 637 0.54 21.39 -36.64
N MET A 638 1.41 21.86 -35.76
CA MET A 638 1.64 21.23 -34.47
C MET A 638 0.90 22.04 -33.40
N PRO A 639 -0.25 21.56 -32.88
CA PRO A 639 -1.02 22.25 -31.85
C PRO A 639 -0.26 22.36 -30.51
N ASP A 640 -0.84 23.15 -29.61
CA ASP A 640 -0.33 23.44 -28.26
C ASP A 640 0.00 22.15 -27.47
N TYR A 641 1.22 22.07 -26.95
CA TYR A 641 1.73 20.99 -26.08
C TYR A 641 1.82 21.38 -24.59
N ARG A 642 1.30 22.55 -24.21
CA ARG A 642 0.99 22.85 -22.81
C ARG A 642 -0.18 21.99 -22.35
N PRO A 643 -0.24 21.59 -21.07
CA PRO A 643 -1.44 20.98 -20.51
C PRO A 643 -2.60 21.95 -20.72
N LYS A 644 -3.60 21.57 -21.53
CA LYS A 644 -4.81 22.37 -21.68
C LYS A 644 -5.47 22.42 -20.30
N LEU A 645 -5.55 23.62 -19.72
CA LEU A 645 -6.27 23.87 -18.47
C LEU A 645 -7.71 23.32 -18.61
N LYS A 646 -8.32 22.93 -17.48
CA LYS A 646 -9.62 22.25 -17.26
C LYS A 646 -10.86 22.68 -18.07
N LYS A 647 -10.77 23.62 -19.01
CA LYS A 647 -11.82 23.99 -19.97
C LYS A 647 -11.32 23.70 -21.40
N TYR A 648 -11.33 22.43 -21.76
CA TYR A 648 -11.08 21.93 -23.10
C TYR A 648 -12.42 21.58 -23.73
N ASP A 649 -12.73 22.14 -24.91
CA ASP A 649 -13.92 21.80 -25.70
C ASP A 649 -13.49 21.01 -26.95
N PRO A 650 -13.57 19.67 -26.90
CA PRO A 650 -13.17 18.81 -28.01
C PRO A 650 -14.06 18.93 -29.25
N THR A 651 -15.21 19.60 -29.16
CA THR A 651 -16.14 19.72 -30.29
C THR A 651 -15.72 20.78 -31.31
N VAL A 652 -14.83 21.70 -30.92
CA VAL A 652 -14.43 22.87 -31.72
C VAL A 652 -13.01 22.73 -32.31
N GLU A 653 -12.14 21.90 -31.72
CA GLU A 653 -10.75 21.73 -32.17
C GLU A 653 -10.57 20.45 -33.00
N MET A 654 -10.47 20.60 -34.32
CA MET A 654 -10.08 19.53 -35.25
C MET A 654 -8.55 19.31 -35.23
N ASP A 655 -8.03 18.44 -34.37
CA ASP A 655 -6.77 17.69 -34.64
C ASP A 655 -6.61 16.50 -33.66
N PRO A 656 -5.92 15.40 -34.04
CA PRO A 656 -5.86 14.19 -33.23
C PRO A 656 -5.08 14.43 -31.93
N PRO A 657 -5.42 13.70 -30.84
CA PRO A 657 -4.84 13.90 -29.50
C PRO A 657 -3.33 13.63 -29.38
N ASN A 658 -2.66 13.27 -30.48
CA ASN A 658 -1.22 13.07 -30.54
C ASN A 658 -0.64 13.69 -31.82
N PRO A 659 -0.18 14.96 -31.78
CA PRO A 659 0.34 15.66 -32.95
C PRO A 659 1.62 15.00 -33.52
N HIS A 660 2.32 14.19 -32.73
CA HIS A 660 3.47 13.44 -33.20
C HIS A 660 3.06 12.32 -34.16
N HIS A 661 1.92 11.65 -34.00
CA HIS A 661 1.48 10.60 -34.94
C HIS A 661 1.23 11.14 -36.36
N ALA A 662 0.69 12.36 -36.50
CA ALA A 662 0.46 12.99 -37.80
C ALA A 662 1.76 13.37 -38.54
N VAL A 663 2.86 13.49 -37.77
CA VAL A 663 4.20 13.89 -38.23
C VAL A 663 5.14 12.69 -38.36
N LEU A 664 4.94 11.58 -37.62
CA LEU A 664 5.88 10.45 -37.55
C LEU A 664 5.65 9.34 -38.58
N TYR A 665 4.49 9.27 -39.21
CA TYR A 665 4.17 8.18 -40.16
C TYR A 665 3.96 8.66 -41.60
N GLY A 666 4.25 9.93 -41.90
CA GLY A 666 4.19 10.44 -43.27
C GLY A 666 5.43 10.08 -44.09
N LYS A 667 5.28 10.10 -45.42
CA LYS A 667 6.38 9.89 -46.38
C LYS A 667 7.06 11.21 -46.72
N HIS A 668 7.84 11.76 -45.79
CA HIS A 668 8.64 12.98 -45.97
C HIS A 668 10.10 12.63 -46.21
N ASP A 669 10.73 13.28 -47.18
CA ASP A 669 12.19 13.21 -47.41
C ASP A 669 12.92 14.49 -46.96
N LEU A 670 12.17 15.56 -46.66
CA LEU A 670 12.64 16.79 -46.03
C LEU A 670 11.57 17.34 -45.10
N THR A 671 11.93 17.69 -43.86
CA THR A 671 11.03 18.25 -42.85
C THR A 671 11.57 19.57 -42.31
N LEU A 672 10.84 20.67 -42.51
CA LEU A 672 11.17 22.00 -41.98
C LEU A 672 10.32 22.28 -40.73
N LEU A 673 10.97 22.58 -39.61
CA LEU A 673 10.32 22.99 -38.36
C LEU A 673 10.41 24.53 -38.24
N VAL A 674 9.25 25.19 -38.14
CA VAL A 674 9.18 26.65 -37.95
C VAL A 674 8.21 26.96 -36.81
N GLY A 675 8.60 27.80 -35.85
CA GLY A 675 7.71 28.19 -34.75
C GLY A 675 7.49 27.11 -33.68
N VAL A 676 8.41 26.15 -33.55
CA VAL A 676 8.41 25.14 -32.47
C VAL A 676 9.18 25.68 -31.26
N HIS A 677 8.68 25.47 -30.04
CA HIS A 677 9.38 25.84 -28.81
C HIS A 677 10.69 25.05 -28.70
N CYS A 678 11.77 25.72 -28.27
CA CYS A 678 13.11 25.15 -28.26
C CYS A 678 13.19 23.83 -27.47
N TYR A 679 12.58 23.76 -26.29
CA TYR A 679 12.61 22.56 -25.44
C TYR A 679 11.90 21.33 -26.06
N ARG A 680 11.00 21.52 -27.03
CA ARG A 680 10.37 20.42 -27.78
C ARG A 680 11.07 20.09 -29.09
N THR A 681 11.83 21.03 -29.64
CA THR A 681 12.40 20.89 -30.99
C THR A 681 13.37 19.71 -31.06
N ASP A 682 14.28 19.54 -30.10
CA ASP A 682 15.20 18.40 -30.06
C ASP A 682 14.51 17.05 -29.82
N PHE A 683 13.36 17.04 -29.16
CA PHE A 683 12.53 15.84 -29.01
C PHE A 683 11.86 15.46 -30.33
N VAL A 684 11.29 16.45 -31.03
CA VAL A 684 10.67 16.26 -32.36
C VAL A 684 11.71 15.81 -33.38
N ILE A 685 12.91 16.40 -33.38
CA ILE A 685 14.02 16.00 -34.25
C ILE A 685 14.39 14.53 -34.02
N ARG A 686 14.56 14.11 -32.76
CA ARG A 686 14.89 12.72 -32.42
C ARG A 686 13.81 11.74 -32.84
N LEU A 687 12.54 12.08 -32.65
CA LEU A 687 11.42 11.24 -33.08
C LEU A 687 11.37 11.11 -34.60
N LEU A 688 11.49 12.22 -35.33
CA LEU A 688 11.53 12.23 -36.80
C LEU A 688 12.68 11.37 -37.31
N LYS A 689 13.91 11.58 -36.82
CA LYS A 689 15.08 10.79 -37.23
C LYS A 689 14.94 9.29 -36.90
N LYS A 690 14.22 8.93 -35.83
CA LYS A 690 14.00 7.53 -35.43
C LYS A 690 12.94 6.82 -36.26
N HIS A 691 11.88 7.54 -36.66
CA HIS A 691 10.68 6.93 -37.25
C HIS A 691 10.48 7.25 -38.74
N THR A 692 11.18 8.25 -39.28
CA THR A 692 11.04 8.70 -40.68
C THR A 692 12.41 8.95 -41.31
N ASP A 693 12.61 8.48 -42.54
CA ASP A 693 13.82 8.73 -43.33
C ASP A 693 13.74 10.13 -43.99
N THR A 694 13.91 11.17 -43.17
CA THR A 694 13.77 12.58 -43.56
C THR A 694 14.98 13.38 -43.11
N LYS A 695 15.41 14.37 -43.90
CA LYS A 695 16.30 15.42 -43.42
C LYS A 695 15.52 16.43 -42.59
N VAL A 696 15.97 16.74 -41.39
CA VAL A 696 15.29 17.66 -40.47
C VAL A 696 15.99 19.01 -40.47
N VAL A 697 15.24 20.06 -40.78
CA VAL A 697 15.66 21.45 -40.75
C VAL A 697 14.93 22.18 -39.63
N ALA A 698 15.65 22.85 -38.72
CA ALA A 698 15.06 23.63 -37.64
C ALA A 698 15.33 25.13 -37.82
N LEU A 699 14.30 25.88 -38.25
CA LEU A 699 14.32 27.34 -38.37
C LEU A 699 13.91 27.98 -37.05
N CYS A 700 14.84 27.98 -36.09
CA CYS A 700 14.58 28.36 -34.71
C CYS A 700 14.55 29.89 -34.54
N GLY A 701 13.59 30.40 -33.77
CA GLY A 701 13.48 31.83 -33.45
C GLY A 701 14.44 32.29 -32.35
N LEU A 702 15.11 31.37 -31.65
CA LEU A 702 16.02 31.67 -30.53
C LEU A 702 17.41 31.09 -30.83
N TYR A 703 17.73 29.94 -30.25
CA TYR A 703 19.11 29.47 -30.09
C TYR A 703 19.63 28.51 -31.18
N GLY A 704 18.77 28.02 -32.08
CA GLY A 704 19.15 26.95 -33.00
C GLY A 704 19.25 25.57 -32.31
N HIS A 705 19.27 24.51 -33.10
CA HIS A 705 19.23 23.11 -32.68
C HIS A 705 20.27 22.28 -33.45
N PRO A 706 21.51 22.13 -32.95
CA PRO A 706 22.58 21.37 -33.62
C PRO A 706 22.26 19.90 -33.87
N THR A 707 21.23 19.36 -33.21
CA THR A 707 20.76 17.98 -33.44
C THR A 707 20.04 17.80 -34.79
N ALA A 708 19.58 18.90 -35.40
CA ALA A 708 19.00 18.91 -36.75
C ALA A 708 20.09 18.72 -37.82
N ASP A 709 19.70 18.29 -39.02
CA ASP A 709 20.65 18.20 -40.14
C ASP A 709 21.04 19.59 -40.65
N LEU A 710 20.17 20.58 -40.44
CA LEU A 710 20.45 22.00 -40.58
C LEU A 710 19.63 22.78 -39.55
N SER A 711 20.24 23.73 -38.85
CA SER A 711 19.48 24.65 -37.99
C SER A 711 19.94 26.09 -38.10
N THR A 712 19.00 27.02 -38.08
CA THR A 712 19.27 28.46 -38.01
C THR A 712 18.79 29.02 -36.67
N SER A 713 19.55 29.97 -36.14
CA SER A 713 19.24 30.69 -34.90
C SER A 713 18.63 32.05 -35.21
N PHE A 714 17.84 32.58 -34.27
CA PHE A 714 17.21 33.90 -34.37
C PHE A 714 16.50 34.13 -35.71
N THR A 715 15.74 33.14 -36.17
CA THR A 715 15.06 33.18 -37.47
C THR A 715 13.79 34.04 -37.37
N ASP A 716 13.89 35.27 -37.83
CA ASP A 716 12.81 36.27 -37.89
C ASP A 716 12.18 36.35 -39.30
N ALA A 717 11.25 37.30 -39.49
CA ALA A 717 10.60 37.51 -40.78
C ALA A 717 11.58 37.92 -41.90
N GLN A 718 12.63 38.71 -41.57
CA GLN A 718 13.62 39.16 -42.55
C GLN A 718 14.44 37.98 -43.09
N LYS A 719 14.90 37.08 -42.21
CA LYS A 719 15.62 35.86 -42.58
C LYS A 719 14.74 34.90 -43.40
N LEU A 720 13.46 34.77 -43.06
CA LEU A 720 12.53 34.00 -43.90
C LEU A 720 12.35 34.63 -45.29
N GLU A 721 12.32 35.96 -45.39
CA GLU A 721 12.23 36.67 -46.67
C GLU A 721 13.50 36.49 -47.51
N GLU A 722 14.68 36.39 -46.89
CA GLU A 722 15.92 36.04 -47.58
C GLU A 722 15.89 34.62 -48.16
N ILE A 723 15.38 33.63 -47.40
CA ILE A 723 15.15 32.27 -47.91
C ILE A 723 14.20 32.31 -49.11
N LEU A 724 13.12 33.08 -49.02
CA LEU A 724 12.13 33.25 -50.08
C LEU A 724 12.72 33.90 -51.35
N LYS A 725 13.62 34.88 -51.21
CA LYS A 725 14.30 35.55 -52.33
C LYS A 725 15.28 34.62 -53.05
N MET A 726 15.92 33.70 -52.32
CA MET A 726 16.90 32.77 -52.88
C MET A 726 16.29 31.49 -53.49
N LEU A 727 15.07 31.13 -53.10
CA LEU A 727 14.27 30.09 -53.73
C LEU A 727 13.88 30.48 -55.16
#